data_AF-A0A972MEN9-F1
#
_entry.id   AF-A0A972MEN9-F1
#
_cell.length_a   1.000
_cell.length_b   1.000
_cell.length_c   1.000
_cell.angle_alpha   90.00
_cell.angle_beta   90.00
_cell.angle_gamma   90.00
#
_symmetry.space_group_name_H-M   'P 1'
#
loop_
_entity.id
_entity.type
_entity.pdbx_description
1 polymer ?
#
loop_
_entity_poly.entity_id
_entity_poly.type
_entity_poly.pdbx_seq_one_letter_code
_entity_poly.pdbx_strand_id
1 'polypeptide(L)'
;MTKEMLVKYKQNGSLDSRIAKAKSFGNYKMPDGSGAYVNYKLKKLKYEADGDTAALMKMQAPPTAWRNMPTKGDVNILVLLVEFQDYPHYTEQAVVENKVLGEGDSAAYPYESLKNYYERASYSQLHFQGNVLGWYSAPYSRSEVVKTTAGRETLIKEIFTYYDEQGVDFSQFDNDGNGSIDYFAIVWTGPHEDWAEFWWGYQTSFSDSSFSVDGVRLAAYSWQWENYNYPDTYDSSLTNIEFSPKTLIHETGHALGLPDYYDYDSSIGPKGGVGGLDMMAASWGDHNCFSKFVLDWLEPSVIINDGEHEVILNPSENDQNVVLVMPDYNETTPYSEFFMVQYRKREGNDTTYPNSGLLIWHVDAVLDANGSNYLYDNSYTEHKLLRLMEADGLEQIETGAYADANDFYVKGSEFTPNTTPNSNAYNGDSTGINITDISDASETISFKVSMHGIMSYLSHYTMSENYWETKLTICNGESEDINIILHIYDNNGVYYGAVEKYISANGGFSSLIPDLFDFSIPEQGYIVMESPTDKVKGVLSVKFLPTNGETSIPLTYQTGTKLLFPLIENIGGKSTGIVILNTTALSNDVTFKLYSYTGALQDKKSYTLNGNQKLVAMLSDIFEDSLIGVGYVKVSTTEKATGFALMFSENNQNIIAIPTDIIN
;
A
#
# COMPACT_ATOMS: atom_id res chain seq x y z
N MET A 1 -9.80 6.83 -17.53
CA MET A 1 -9.41 7.71 -18.68
C MET A 1 -8.01 7.30 -19.16
N THR A 2 -7.74 7.17 -20.47
CA THR A 2 -6.40 6.80 -20.96
C THR A 2 -5.45 8.01 -21.09
N LYS A 3 -4.14 7.77 -21.25
CA LYS A 3 -3.14 8.84 -21.48
C LYS A 3 -3.45 9.63 -22.77
N GLU A 4 -3.87 8.95 -23.83
CA GLU A 4 -4.23 9.57 -25.11
C GLU A 4 -5.46 10.47 -24.95
N MET A 5 -6.49 10.00 -24.22
CA MET A 5 -7.67 10.79 -23.90
C MET A 5 -7.30 12.04 -23.11
N LEU A 6 -6.45 11.92 -22.08
CA LEU A 6 -5.99 13.05 -21.28
C LEU A 6 -5.27 14.11 -22.14
N VAL A 7 -4.37 13.68 -23.02
CA VAL A 7 -3.66 14.59 -23.95
C VAL A 7 -4.66 15.27 -24.89
N LYS A 8 -5.59 14.51 -25.48
CA LYS A 8 -6.66 15.03 -26.35
C LYS A 8 -7.49 16.10 -25.64
N TYR A 9 -7.91 15.85 -24.39
CA TYR A 9 -8.76 16.76 -23.63
C TYR A 9 -8.03 18.04 -23.18
N LYS A 10 -6.73 17.93 -22.87
CA LYS A 10 -5.88 19.10 -22.61
C LYS A 10 -5.73 19.96 -23.87
N GLN A 11 -5.49 19.34 -25.02
CA GLN A 11 -5.29 20.04 -26.29
C GLN A 11 -6.56 20.75 -26.78
N ASN A 12 -7.73 20.14 -26.59
CA ASN A 12 -9.00 20.73 -27.02
C ASN A 12 -9.69 21.60 -25.94
N GLY A 13 -9.08 21.74 -24.75
CA GLY A 13 -9.57 22.57 -23.65
C GLY A 13 -10.81 22.03 -22.92
N SER A 14 -11.19 20.76 -23.14
CA SER A 14 -12.40 20.17 -22.50
C SER A 14 -12.15 19.50 -21.16
N LEU A 15 -10.88 19.28 -20.76
CA LEU A 15 -10.52 18.49 -19.57
C LEU A 15 -11.25 18.95 -18.31
N ASP A 16 -11.19 20.24 -17.93
CA ASP A 16 -11.76 20.74 -16.68
C ASP A 16 -13.28 20.51 -16.60
N SER A 17 -13.99 20.72 -17.72
CA SER A 17 -15.43 20.49 -17.79
C SER A 17 -15.79 19.01 -17.65
N ARG A 18 -14.96 18.11 -18.17
CA ARG A 18 -15.12 16.66 -18.05
C ARG A 18 -14.84 16.19 -16.63
N ILE A 19 -13.79 16.70 -16.00
CA ILE A 19 -13.47 16.44 -14.58
C ILE A 19 -14.64 16.89 -13.70
N ALA A 20 -15.14 18.11 -13.89
CA ALA A 20 -16.29 18.60 -13.14
C ALA A 20 -17.54 17.73 -13.35
N LYS A 21 -17.75 17.23 -14.56
CA LYS A 21 -18.86 16.33 -14.88
C LYS A 21 -18.70 14.95 -14.24
N ALA A 22 -17.52 14.33 -14.33
CA ALA A 22 -17.22 13.06 -13.69
C ALA A 22 -17.34 13.15 -12.16
N LYS A 23 -16.81 14.22 -11.56
CA LYS A 23 -16.98 14.52 -10.13
C LYS A 23 -18.44 14.60 -9.71
N SER A 24 -19.33 15.09 -10.60
CA SER A 24 -20.76 15.19 -10.30
C SER A 24 -21.50 13.85 -10.24
N PHE A 25 -20.93 12.77 -10.79
CA PHE A 25 -21.50 11.43 -10.65
C PHE A 25 -21.22 10.81 -9.27
N GLY A 26 -20.11 11.17 -8.64
CA GLY A 26 -19.78 10.74 -7.27
C GLY A 26 -19.02 9.42 -7.19
N ASN A 27 -18.77 8.72 -8.30
CA ASN A 27 -18.13 7.40 -8.34
C ASN A 27 -16.71 7.34 -7.76
N TYR A 28 -16.02 8.47 -7.60
CA TYR A 28 -14.73 8.56 -6.91
C TYR A 28 -14.82 8.40 -5.38
N LYS A 29 -16.04 8.32 -4.82
CA LYS A 29 -16.31 8.16 -3.38
C LYS A 29 -17.17 6.94 -3.12
N MET A 30 -17.00 6.38 -1.94
CA MET A 30 -17.95 5.39 -1.43
C MET A 30 -19.31 6.06 -1.17
N PRO A 31 -20.39 5.29 -1.13
CA PRO A 31 -21.69 5.80 -0.69
C PRO A 31 -21.64 6.31 0.76
N ASP A 32 -22.50 7.29 1.07
CA ASP A 32 -22.51 7.93 2.38
C ASP A 32 -22.77 6.92 3.51
N GLY A 33 -21.90 6.93 4.52
CA GLY A 33 -21.96 6.03 5.67
C GLY A 33 -21.08 4.79 5.55
N SER A 34 -20.62 4.42 4.35
CA SER A 34 -19.74 3.27 4.14
C SER A 34 -18.40 3.43 4.87
N GLY A 35 -17.80 4.62 4.84
CA GLY A 35 -16.57 4.91 5.58
C GLY A 35 -16.75 4.72 7.09
N ALA A 36 -17.86 5.20 7.65
CA ALA A 36 -18.19 5.02 9.06
C ALA A 36 -18.31 3.53 9.45
N TYR A 37 -18.92 2.72 8.59
CA TYR A 37 -19.06 1.28 8.82
C TYR A 37 -17.73 0.55 8.75
N VAL A 38 -16.89 0.86 7.77
CA VAL A 38 -15.56 0.26 7.67
C VAL A 38 -14.70 0.67 8.87
N ASN A 39 -14.73 1.94 9.29
CA ASN A 39 -14.04 2.39 10.49
C ASN A 39 -14.53 1.67 11.76
N TYR A 40 -15.84 1.36 11.85
CA TYR A 40 -16.38 0.51 12.90
C TYR A 40 -15.77 -0.91 12.87
N LYS A 41 -15.67 -1.54 11.69
CA LYS A 41 -15.04 -2.87 11.53
C LYS A 41 -13.57 -2.84 11.94
N LEU A 42 -12.81 -1.83 11.53
CA LEU A 42 -11.40 -1.66 11.90
C LEU A 42 -11.23 -1.54 13.42
N LYS A 43 -12.06 -0.72 14.09
CA LYS A 43 -12.07 -0.60 15.56
C LYS A 43 -12.38 -1.92 16.25
N LYS A 44 -13.35 -2.68 15.72
CA LYS A 44 -13.71 -3.98 16.28
C LYS A 44 -12.53 -4.96 16.19
N LEU A 45 -11.94 -5.09 15.01
CA LEU A 45 -10.80 -5.96 14.75
C LEU A 45 -9.61 -5.61 15.66
N LYS A 46 -9.37 -4.32 15.90
CA LYS A 46 -8.35 -3.86 16.84
C LYS A 46 -8.63 -4.38 18.25
N TYR A 47 -9.81 -4.12 18.81
CA TYR A 47 -10.09 -4.54 20.18
C TYR A 47 -10.08 -6.06 20.35
N GLU A 48 -10.44 -6.81 19.30
CA GLU A 48 -10.28 -8.26 19.27
C GLU A 48 -8.80 -8.67 19.32
N ALA A 49 -7.94 -8.01 18.54
CA ALA A 49 -6.50 -8.27 18.53
C ALA A 49 -5.82 -7.86 19.85
N ASP A 50 -6.23 -6.76 20.47
CA ASP A 50 -5.75 -6.30 21.79
C ASP A 50 -6.23 -7.21 22.95
N GLY A 51 -7.26 -8.03 22.71
CA GLY A 51 -7.98 -8.72 23.78
C GLY A 51 -8.76 -7.79 24.71
N ASP A 52 -9.08 -6.55 24.28
CA ASP A 52 -9.81 -5.55 25.07
C ASP A 52 -11.32 -5.83 25.07
N THR A 53 -11.70 -6.85 25.85
CA THR A 53 -13.10 -7.23 26.06
C THR A 53 -13.96 -6.10 26.63
N ALA A 54 -13.38 -5.16 27.38
CA ALA A 54 -14.14 -4.06 27.97
C ALA A 54 -14.49 -2.99 26.93
N ALA A 55 -13.59 -2.71 25.99
CA ALA A 55 -13.88 -1.83 24.86
C ALA A 55 -14.91 -2.46 23.92
N LEU A 56 -14.77 -3.75 23.59
CA LEU A 56 -15.75 -4.49 22.77
C LEU A 56 -17.18 -4.40 23.33
N MET A 57 -17.35 -4.59 24.65
CA MET A 57 -18.67 -4.50 25.29
C MET A 57 -19.26 -3.07 25.28
N LYS A 58 -18.43 -2.04 25.11
CA LYS A 58 -18.85 -0.63 25.06
C LYS A 58 -19.06 -0.12 23.64
N MET A 59 -18.67 -0.88 22.61
CA MET A 59 -18.90 -0.50 21.22
C MET A 59 -20.40 -0.31 20.99
N GLN A 60 -20.74 0.81 20.35
CA GLN A 60 -22.11 1.04 19.91
C GLN A 60 -22.46 0.05 18.80
N ALA A 61 -23.75 -0.11 18.52
CA ALA A 61 -24.17 -0.85 17.33
C ALA A 61 -23.48 -0.27 16.08
N PRO A 62 -23.16 -1.10 15.07
CA PRO A 62 -22.61 -0.59 13.81
C PRO A 62 -23.53 0.52 13.28
N PRO A 63 -22.97 1.59 12.68
CA PRO A 63 -23.79 2.58 11.99
C PRO A 63 -24.65 1.89 10.93
N THR A 64 -25.84 2.41 10.64
CA THR A 64 -26.68 1.90 9.55
C THR A 64 -25.92 2.05 8.24
N ALA A 65 -25.43 0.93 7.72
CA ALA A 65 -24.23 0.89 6.90
C ALA A 65 -24.46 0.85 5.39
N TRP A 66 -25.65 0.47 4.95
CA TRP A 66 -25.83 0.04 3.57
C TRP A 66 -27.16 0.54 3.02
N ARG A 67 -27.09 1.36 1.98
CA ARG A 67 -28.23 1.76 1.13
C ARG A 67 -27.98 1.41 -0.34
N ASN A 68 -27.07 0.47 -0.57
CA ASN A 68 -26.69 0.01 -1.90
C ASN A 68 -27.17 -1.42 -2.07
N MET A 69 -26.91 -1.98 -3.26
CA MET A 69 -27.19 -3.37 -3.53
C MET A 69 -26.53 -4.29 -2.48
N PRO A 70 -27.25 -5.33 -1.99
CA PRO A 70 -26.66 -6.29 -1.08
C PRO A 70 -25.39 -6.90 -1.65
N THR A 71 -24.38 -7.10 -0.80
CA THR A 71 -23.08 -7.65 -1.21
C THR A 71 -22.98 -9.16 -1.07
N LYS A 72 -24.00 -9.82 -0.50
CA LYS A 72 -24.01 -11.27 -0.25
C LYS A 72 -25.40 -11.85 -0.49
N GLY A 73 -25.45 -13.16 -0.65
CA GLY A 73 -26.66 -13.94 -0.90
C GLY A 73 -27.06 -13.92 -2.36
N ASP A 74 -28.30 -14.35 -2.61
CA ASP A 74 -28.93 -14.31 -3.92
C ASP A 74 -29.47 -12.89 -4.17
N VAL A 75 -28.92 -12.21 -5.18
CA VAL A 75 -29.27 -10.84 -5.53
C VAL A 75 -29.83 -10.80 -6.94
N ASN A 76 -31.08 -10.35 -7.06
CA ASN A 76 -31.74 -10.09 -8.33
C ASN A 76 -31.23 -8.78 -8.92
N ILE A 77 -30.69 -8.84 -10.13
CA ILE A 77 -30.34 -7.69 -10.95
C ILE A 77 -31.19 -7.62 -12.21
N LEU A 78 -31.42 -6.40 -12.69
CA LEU A 78 -32.17 -6.12 -13.90
C LEU A 78 -31.27 -5.50 -14.95
N VAL A 79 -31.23 -6.08 -16.16
CA VAL A 79 -30.60 -5.47 -17.33
C VAL A 79 -31.65 -5.18 -18.38
N LEU A 80 -31.73 -3.92 -18.79
CA LEU A 80 -32.64 -3.41 -19.81
C LEU A 80 -31.84 -3.07 -21.06
N LEU A 81 -32.22 -3.67 -22.18
CA LEU A 81 -31.60 -3.43 -23.48
C LEU A 81 -32.44 -2.42 -24.26
N VAL A 82 -31.80 -1.39 -24.81
CA VAL A 82 -32.49 -0.35 -25.61
C VAL A 82 -31.80 -0.13 -26.95
N GLU A 83 -32.60 -0.19 -28.00
CA GLU A 83 -32.18 0.16 -29.35
C GLU A 83 -32.96 1.33 -29.92
N PHE A 84 -32.44 1.94 -30.99
CA PHE A 84 -33.04 3.09 -31.65
C PHE A 84 -33.20 2.81 -33.15
N GLN A 85 -34.10 3.53 -33.82
CA GLN A 85 -34.34 3.34 -35.26
C GLN A 85 -33.08 3.50 -36.12
N ASP A 86 -32.20 4.45 -35.75
CA ASP A 86 -30.94 4.75 -36.42
C ASP A 86 -29.77 3.91 -35.91
N TYR A 87 -29.93 3.25 -34.77
CA TYR A 87 -28.94 2.38 -34.14
C TYR A 87 -29.59 1.08 -33.67
N PRO A 88 -29.79 0.09 -34.55
CA PRO A 88 -30.25 -1.23 -34.13
C PRO A 88 -29.17 -1.99 -33.36
N HIS A 89 -29.56 -3.00 -32.59
CA HIS A 89 -28.62 -3.87 -31.88
C HIS A 89 -27.84 -4.79 -32.82
N TYR A 90 -26.66 -5.23 -32.38
CA TYR A 90 -25.85 -6.25 -33.06
C TYR A 90 -25.87 -7.59 -32.34
N THR A 91 -26.03 -7.56 -31.02
CA THR A 91 -25.94 -8.68 -30.10
C THR A 91 -27.34 -9.13 -29.77
N GLU A 92 -27.64 -10.38 -30.08
CA GLU A 92 -28.88 -11.02 -29.69
C GLU A 92 -29.05 -10.98 -28.16
N GLN A 93 -30.28 -10.76 -27.68
CA GLN A 93 -30.58 -10.73 -26.24
C GLN A 93 -30.01 -11.94 -25.49
N ALA A 94 -30.15 -13.14 -26.06
CA ALA A 94 -29.67 -14.39 -25.44
C ALA A 94 -28.14 -14.41 -25.24
N VAL A 95 -27.38 -13.72 -26.10
CA VAL A 95 -25.93 -13.59 -25.95
C VAL A 95 -25.61 -12.64 -24.80
N VAL A 96 -26.34 -11.52 -24.69
CA VAL A 96 -26.21 -10.62 -23.54
C VAL A 96 -26.58 -11.34 -22.25
N GLU A 97 -27.71 -12.05 -22.22
CA GLU A 97 -28.16 -12.85 -21.08
C GLU A 97 -27.10 -13.88 -20.65
N ASN A 98 -26.53 -14.63 -21.60
CA ASN A 98 -25.47 -15.59 -21.31
C ASN A 98 -24.20 -14.93 -20.73
N LYS A 99 -23.84 -13.72 -21.21
CA LYS A 99 -22.68 -12.96 -20.71
C LYS A 99 -22.97 -12.13 -19.45
N VAL A 100 -24.21 -12.07 -18.99
CA VAL A 100 -24.55 -11.42 -17.71
C VAL A 100 -24.85 -12.47 -16.64
N LEU A 101 -25.89 -13.28 -16.83
CA LEU A 101 -26.42 -14.23 -15.84
C LEU A 101 -26.12 -15.70 -16.16
N GLY A 102 -25.60 -15.99 -17.36
CA GLY A 102 -25.21 -17.33 -17.79
C GLY A 102 -23.74 -17.66 -17.55
N GLU A 103 -23.28 -18.70 -18.23
CA GLU A 103 -21.89 -19.20 -18.14
C GLU A 103 -20.90 -18.35 -18.95
N GLY A 104 -21.40 -17.48 -19.83
CA GLY A 104 -20.57 -16.67 -20.69
C GLY A 104 -19.89 -17.46 -21.81
N ASP A 105 -18.87 -16.84 -22.41
CA ASP A 105 -17.95 -17.50 -23.34
C ASP A 105 -16.62 -17.79 -22.63
N SER A 106 -16.29 -19.07 -22.47
CA SER A 106 -15.03 -19.51 -21.86
C SER A 106 -13.76 -18.90 -22.49
N ALA A 107 -13.80 -18.49 -23.77
CA ALA A 107 -12.67 -17.81 -24.42
C ALA A 107 -12.45 -16.38 -23.91
N ALA A 108 -13.48 -15.78 -23.27
CA ALA A 108 -13.43 -14.47 -22.65
C ALA A 108 -13.10 -14.52 -21.14
N TYR A 109 -12.82 -15.71 -20.59
CA TYR A 109 -12.39 -15.85 -19.20
C TYR A 109 -11.21 -14.92 -18.88
N PRO A 110 -11.25 -14.16 -17.76
CA PRO A 110 -12.18 -14.28 -16.63
C PRO A 110 -13.34 -13.28 -16.65
N TYR A 111 -13.66 -12.69 -17.81
CA TYR A 111 -14.79 -11.77 -18.01
C TYR A 111 -15.86 -12.38 -18.89
N GLU A 112 -16.01 -13.71 -18.82
CA GLU A 112 -16.96 -14.47 -19.61
C GLU A 112 -18.41 -14.11 -19.26
N SER A 113 -18.70 -13.91 -17.97
CA SER A 113 -19.97 -13.38 -17.50
C SER A 113 -19.84 -12.57 -16.21
N LEU A 114 -20.78 -11.63 -16.01
CA LEU A 114 -20.89 -10.86 -14.76
C LEU A 114 -21.04 -11.79 -13.55
N LYS A 115 -21.97 -12.75 -13.65
CA LYS A 115 -22.25 -13.75 -12.61
C LYS A 115 -20.98 -14.49 -12.21
N ASN A 116 -20.31 -15.14 -13.16
CA ASN A 116 -19.15 -15.97 -12.86
C ASN A 116 -17.96 -15.16 -12.31
N TYR A 117 -17.76 -13.92 -12.79
CA TYR A 117 -16.76 -13.01 -12.23
C TYR A 117 -17.00 -12.74 -10.73
N TYR A 118 -18.22 -12.37 -10.35
CA TYR A 118 -18.55 -12.03 -8.97
C TYR A 118 -18.68 -13.25 -8.05
N GLU A 119 -19.08 -14.40 -8.60
CA GLU A 119 -19.06 -15.68 -7.89
C GLU A 119 -17.62 -16.02 -7.42
N ARG A 120 -16.62 -15.78 -8.26
CA ARG A 120 -15.19 -15.90 -7.90
C ARG A 120 -14.74 -14.80 -6.93
N ALA A 121 -14.97 -13.54 -7.29
CA ALA A 121 -14.49 -12.38 -6.54
C ALA A 121 -14.97 -12.38 -5.07
N SER A 122 -16.21 -12.84 -4.84
CA SER A 122 -16.87 -12.88 -3.53
C SER A 122 -16.63 -14.16 -2.74
N TYR A 123 -15.87 -15.13 -3.26
CA TYR A 123 -15.72 -16.46 -2.66
C TYR A 123 -17.05 -17.20 -2.52
N SER A 124 -17.87 -17.14 -3.58
CA SER A 124 -19.23 -17.70 -3.62
C SER A 124 -20.14 -17.18 -2.50
N GLN A 125 -19.94 -15.95 -2.05
CA GLN A 125 -20.84 -15.29 -1.08
C GLN A 125 -21.92 -14.46 -1.75
N LEU A 126 -21.73 -14.06 -3.00
CA LEU A 126 -22.68 -13.29 -3.81
C LEU A 126 -23.05 -14.08 -5.07
N HIS A 127 -24.36 -14.25 -5.28
CA HIS A 127 -24.90 -14.95 -6.44
C HIS A 127 -25.86 -14.03 -7.18
N PHE A 128 -25.50 -13.66 -8.41
CA PHE A 128 -26.40 -12.85 -9.24
C PHE A 128 -27.40 -13.72 -10.00
N GLN A 129 -28.66 -13.32 -9.90
CA GLN A 129 -29.80 -13.84 -10.64
C GLN A 129 -30.67 -12.66 -11.13
N GLY A 130 -31.82 -12.94 -11.75
CA GLY A 130 -32.72 -11.90 -12.24
C GLY A 130 -32.95 -11.99 -13.74
N ASN A 131 -33.01 -10.85 -14.42
CA ASN A 131 -33.46 -10.81 -15.82
C ASN A 131 -32.63 -9.87 -16.71
N VAL A 132 -32.35 -10.36 -17.92
CA VAL A 132 -32.03 -9.50 -19.06
C VAL A 132 -33.28 -9.41 -19.92
N LEU A 133 -33.97 -8.27 -19.88
CA LEU A 133 -35.16 -8.05 -20.69
C LEU A 133 -34.77 -7.80 -22.15
N GLY A 134 -35.71 -8.01 -23.07
CA GLY A 134 -35.47 -7.87 -24.50
C GLY A 134 -35.07 -6.46 -24.93
N TRP A 135 -34.76 -6.33 -26.22
CA TRP A 135 -34.52 -5.02 -26.83
C TRP A 135 -35.82 -4.21 -26.87
N TYR A 136 -35.88 -3.16 -26.06
CA TYR A 136 -36.86 -2.12 -26.21
C TYR A 136 -36.50 -1.26 -27.42
N SER A 137 -37.32 -1.32 -28.48
CA SER A 137 -37.10 -0.54 -29.70
C SER A 137 -37.75 0.85 -29.56
N ALA A 138 -36.93 1.87 -29.29
CA ALA A 138 -37.41 3.25 -29.21
C ALA A 138 -38.04 3.69 -30.55
N PRO A 139 -39.23 4.30 -30.55
CA PRO A 139 -39.94 4.67 -31.79
C PRO A 139 -39.36 5.92 -32.47
N TYR A 140 -38.18 6.37 -32.07
CA TYR A 140 -37.50 7.59 -32.50
C TYR A 140 -36.00 7.36 -32.69
N SER A 141 -35.31 8.31 -33.33
CA SER A 141 -33.86 8.26 -33.49
C SER A 141 -33.14 8.60 -32.19
N ARG A 142 -31.96 8.04 -31.93
CA ARG A 142 -31.18 8.29 -30.71
C ARG A 142 -30.86 9.77 -30.49
N SER A 143 -30.76 10.54 -31.57
CA SER A 143 -30.57 12.00 -31.51
C SER A 143 -31.70 12.76 -30.83
N GLU A 144 -32.89 12.16 -30.69
CA GLU A 144 -34.05 12.76 -30.03
C GLU A 144 -33.99 12.64 -28.50
N VAL A 145 -33.13 11.75 -27.98
CA VAL A 145 -32.86 11.68 -26.54
C VAL A 145 -32.12 12.94 -26.11
N VAL A 146 -32.80 13.76 -25.30
CA VAL A 146 -32.20 14.97 -24.73
C VAL A 146 -31.07 14.56 -23.80
N LYS A 147 -29.85 15.02 -24.09
CA LYS A 147 -28.62 14.67 -23.35
C LYS A 147 -28.51 15.37 -21.98
N THR A 148 -29.49 15.17 -21.12
CA THR A 148 -29.58 15.68 -19.75
C THR A 148 -30.04 14.58 -18.81
N THR A 149 -29.90 14.77 -17.50
CA THR A 149 -30.45 13.82 -16.50
C THR A 149 -31.93 13.58 -16.73
N ALA A 150 -32.72 14.65 -16.93
CA ALA A 150 -34.15 14.54 -17.18
C ALA A 150 -34.47 13.76 -18.47
N GLY A 151 -33.73 13.99 -19.56
CA GLY A 151 -33.94 13.26 -20.81
C GLY A 151 -33.60 11.78 -20.71
N ARG A 152 -32.51 11.43 -20.01
CA ARG A 152 -32.15 10.04 -19.69
C ARG A 152 -33.21 9.35 -18.86
N GLU A 153 -33.70 10.02 -17.81
CA GLU A 153 -34.77 9.49 -16.97
C GLU A 153 -36.11 9.38 -17.70
N THR A 154 -36.41 10.25 -18.66
CA THR A 154 -37.59 10.10 -19.52
C THR A 154 -37.54 8.79 -20.31
N LEU A 155 -36.39 8.47 -20.93
CA LEU A 155 -36.21 7.19 -21.64
C LEU A 155 -36.31 5.99 -20.68
N ILE A 156 -35.70 6.08 -19.50
CA ILE A 156 -35.78 5.01 -18.50
C ILE A 156 -37.24 4.77 -18.09
N LYS A 157 -38.02 5.83 -17.79
CA LYS A 157 -39.46 5.70 -17.46
C LYS A 157 -40.24 5.04 -18.58
N GLU A 158 -39.98 5.42 -19.82
CA GLU A 158 -40.61 4.82 -21.00
C GLU A 158 -40.35 3.31 -21.08
N ILE A 159 -39.11 2.87 -20.86
CA ILE A 159 -38.73 1.44 -20.85
C ILE A 159 -39.42 0.69 -19.69
N PHE A 160 -39.38 1.25 -18.49
CA PHE A 160 -40.00 0.63 -17.30
C PHE A 160 -41.52 0.51 -17.47
N THR A 161 -42.20 1.57 -17.92
CA THR A 161 -43.65 1.52 -18.20
C THR A 161 -43.98 0.50 -19.28
N TYR A 162 -43.17 0.40 -20.34
CA TYR A 162 -43.39 -0.62 -21.37
C TYR A 162 -43.37 -2.04 -20.79
N TYR A 163 -42.37 -2.37 -19.97
CA TYR A 163 -42.23 -3.70 -19.40
C TYR A 163 -43.22 -3.99 -18.25
N ASP A 164 -43.62 -2.97 -17.49
CA ASP A 164 -44.70 -3.03 -16.51
C ASP A 164 -46.02 -3.43 -17.19
N GLU A 165 -46.33 -2.82 -18.35
CA GLU A 165 -47.48 -3.18 -19.18
C GLU A 165 -47.39 -4.60 -19.78
N GLN A 166 -46.17 -5.15 -19.95
CA GLN A 166 -45.95 -6.55 -20.32
C GLN A 166 -46.05 -7.52 -19.13
N GLY A 167 -46.24 -7.01 -17.91
CA GLY A 167 -46.41 -7.80 -16.69
C GLY A 167 -45.10 -8.23 -16.03
N VAL A 168 -43.99 -7.51 -16.26
CA VAL A 168 -42.77 -7.68 -15.47
C VAL A 168 -43.00 -7.12 -14.08
N ASP A 169 -42.85 -7.95 -13.05
CA ASP A 169 -42.91 -7.52 -11.65
C ASP A 169 -41.56 -6.93 -11.23
N PHE A 170 -41.48 -5.63 -11.04
CA PHE A 170 -40.26 -4.94 -10.65
C PHE A 170 -39.97 -4.99 -9.15
N SER A 171 -40.94 -5.37 -8.32
CA SER A 171 -40.74 -5.46 -6.87
C SER A 171 -39.70 -6.52 -6.48
N GLN A 172 -39.44 -7.49 -7.35
CA GLN A 172 -38.43 -8.54 -7.11
C GLN A 172 -36.98 -8.02 -7.07
N PHE A 173 -36.72 -6.80 -7.54
CA PHE A 173 -35.38 -6.18 -7.56
C PHE A 173 -35.13 -5.25 -6.37
N ASP A 174 -36.07 -5.17 -5.41
CA ASP A 174 -35.90 -4.60 -4.08
C ASP A 174 -35.45 -5.71 -3.13
N ASN A 175 -34.17 -6.08 -3.20
CA ASN A 175 -33.62 -7.27 -2.54
C ASN A 175 -33.55 -7.11 -1.01
N ASP A 176 -33.51 -5.88 -0.50
CA ASP A 176 -33.47 -5.58 0.94
C ASP A 176 -34.83 -5.12 1.51
N GLY A 177 -35.84 -4.94 0.66
CA GLY A 177 -37.20 -4.54 1.05
C GLY A 177 -37.31 -3.08 1.50
N ASN A 178 -36.39 -2.21 1.07
CA ASN A 178 -36.38 -0.79 1.42
C ASN A 178 -37.37 0.06 0.60
N GLY A 179 -38.08 -0.54 -0.35
CA GLY A 179 -39.04 0.11 -1.24
C GLY A 179 -38.43 0.69 -2.51
N SER A 180 -37.21 0.27 -2.88
CA SER A 180 -36.50 0.71 -4.08
C SER A 180 -35.80 -0.45 -4.77
N ILE A 181 -35.78 -0.42 -6.10
CA ILE A 181 -34.91 -1.29 -6.90
C ILE A 181 -33.46 -0.94 -6.57
N ASP A 182 -32.70 -1.92 -6.08
CA ASP A 182 -31.32 -1.71 -5.62
C ASP A 182 -30.41 -1.25 -6.76
N TYR A 183 -30.50 -1.94 -7.91
CA TYR A 183 -29.69 -1.68 -9.08
C TYR A 183 -30.34 -2.19 -10.37
N PHE A 184 -30.21 -1.42 -11.45
CA PHE A 184 -30.50 -1.89 -12.80
C PHE A 184 -29.46 -1.33 -13.79
N ALA A 185 -29.24 -2.03 -14.90
CA ALA A 185 -28.35 -1.59 -15.97
C ALA A 185 -29.15 -1.23 -17.22
N ILE A 186 -28.83 -0.10 -17.84
CA ILE A 186 -29.30 0.25 -19.18
C ILE A 186 -28.15 0.03 -20.16
N VAL A 187 -28.34 -0.91 -21.09
CA VAL A 187 -27.42 -1.19 -22.19
C VAL A 187 -28.03 -0.64 -23.48
N TRP A 188 -27.40 0.38 -24.05
CA TRP A 188 -27.90 1.08 -25.23
C TRP A 188 -27.05 0.80 -26.48
N THR A 189 -27.67 0.88 -27.64
CA THR A 189 -27.00 0.79 -28.94
C THR A 189 -26.49 2.14 -29.44
N GLY A 190 -25.56 2.12 -30.41
CA GLY A 190 -24.96 3.31 -30.99
C GLY A 190 -23.50 3.52 -30.53
N PRO A 191 -22.74 4.41 -31.20
CA PRO A 191 -21.36 4.70 -30.82
C PRO A 191 -21.31 5.35 -29.43
N HIS A 192 -20.30 5.02 -28.62
CA HIS A 192 -20.04 5.72 -27.37
C HIS A 192 -19.43 7.10 -27.60
N GLU A 193 -19.53 7.97 -26.59
CA GLU A 193 -18.89 9.28 -26.58
C GLU A 193 -17.57 9.26 -25.78
N ASP A 194 -16.91 10.39 -25.65
CA ASP A 194 -15.68 10.51 -24.84
C ASP A 194 -15.99 10.42 -23.33
N TRP A 195 -14.97 10.18 -22.50
CA TRP A 195 -15.10 10.11 -21.04
C TRP A 195 -15.84 11.32 -20.45
N ALA A 196 -16.76 11.05 -19.52
CA ALA A 196 -17.67 12.00 -18.87
C ALA A 196 -18.76 12.64 -19.78
N GLU A 197 -18.97 12.13 -21.00
CA GLU A 197 -20.09 12.53 -21.85
C GLU A 197 -21.36 11.71 -21.61
N PHE A 198 -22.46 12.08 -22.28
CA PHE A 198 -23.77 11.49 -22.06
C PHE A 198 -23.81 10.00 -22.43
N TRP A 199 -23.26 9.62 -23.59
CA TRP A 199 -23.16 8.22 -24.05
C TRP A 199 -21.83 7.57 -23.65
N TRP A 200 -21.32 7.88 -22.45
CA TRP A 200 -20.21 7.16 -21.81
C TRP A 200 -20.75 6.20 -20.73
N GLY A 201 -19.93 5.22 -20.33
CA GLY A 201 -20.22 4.29 -19.24
C GLY A 201 -20.11 4.96 -17.87
N TYR A 202 -21.16 4.93 -17.06
CA TYR A 202 -21.11 5.36 -15.66
C TYR A 202 -22.32 4.85 -14.86
N GLN A 203 -22.12 4.71 -13.56
CA GLN A 203 -23.17 4.56 -12.55
C GLN A 203 -23.63 5.92 -12.04
N THR A 204 -24.94 6.06 -11.77
CA THR A 204 -25.55 7.25 -11.17
C THR A 204 -26.89 6.89 -10.52
N SER A 205 -27.47 7.81 -9.75
CA SER A 205 -28.82 7.65 -9.19
C SER A 205 -29.91 8.20 -10.10
N PHE A 206 -31.11 7.62 -9.97
CA PHE A 206 -32.35 8.13 -10.52
C PHE A 206 -32.93 9.19 -9.57
N SER A 207 -33.16 10.39 -10.09
CA SER A 207 -33.47 11.57 -9.29
C SER A 207 -34.96 11.82 -9.10
N ASP A 208 -35.81 11.38 -10.03
CA ASP A 208 -37.26 11.52 -9.90
C ASP A 208 -37.87 10.50 -8.93
N SER A 209 -37.83 10.84 -7.64
CA SER A 209 -38.48 10.10 -6.56
C SER A 209 -40.01 9.94 -6.65
N SER A 210 -40.69 10.60 -7.59
CA SER A 210 -42.15 10.48 -7.78
C SER A 210 -42.55 9.32 -8.68
N PHE A 211 -41.60 8.78 -9.46
CA PHE A 211 -41.83 7.62 -10.31
C PHE A 211 -41.65 6.32 -9.54
N SER A 212 -42.61 5.41 -9.67
CA SER A 212 -42.57 4.07 -9.09
C SER A 212 -43.32 3.10 -10.00
N VAL A 213 -42.85 1.86 -10.02
CA VAL A 213 -43.49 0.71 -10.68
C VAL A 213 -43.64 -0.39 -9.63
N ASP A 214 -44.74 -1.13 -9.63
CA ASP A 214 -45.02 -2.20 -8.64
C ASP A 214 -44.79 -1.82 -7.16
N GLY A 215 -44.99 -0.55 -6.82
CA GLY A 215 -44.79 -0.05 -5.45
C GLY A 215 -43.34 0.22 -5.03
N VAL A 216 -42.37 0.00 -5.93
CA VAL A 216 -40.95 0.29 -5.69
C VAL A 216 -40.46 1.48 -6.51
N ARG A 217 -39.50 2.24 -5.96
CA ARG A 217 -38.85 3.36 -6.65
C ARG A 217 -37.60 2.90 -7.39
N LEU A 218 -37.14 3.71 -8.33
CA LEU A 218 -35.84 3.50 -8.97
C LEU A 218 -34.76 4.20 -8.13
N ALA A 219 -33.66 3.49 -7.80
CA ALA A 219 -32.52 4.05 -7.08
C ALA A 219 -31.27 4.17 -7.96
N ALA A 220 -30.34 3.23 -7.87
CA ALA A 220 -29.08 3.28 -8.62
C ALA A 220 -29.20 2.57 -9.98
N TYR A 221 -28.52 3.11 -10.99
CA TYR A 221 -28.37 2.41 -12.27
C TYR A 221 -27.03 2.69 -12.93
N SER A 222 -26.64 1.78 -13.83
CA SER A 222 -25.57 2.02 -14.80
C SER A 222 -26.12 2.32 -16.18
N TRP A 223 -25.35 3.09 -16.93
CA TRP A 223 -25.67 3.53 -18.28
C TRP A 223 -24.47 3.26 -19.18
N GLN A 224 -24.59 2.33 -20.13
CA GLN A 224 -23.43 1.86 -20.89
C GLN A 224 -23.80 1.34 -22.28
N TRP A 225 -22.79 1.25 -23.13
CA TRP A 225 -22.94 0.76 -24.50
C TRP A 225 -23.13 -0.76 -24.53
N GLU A 226 -23.79 -1.21 -25.59
CA GLU A 226 -23.78 -2.60 -26.03
C GLU A 226 -22.38 -3.02 -26.50
N ASN A 227 -21.81 -2.25 -27.42
CA ASN A 227 -20.52 -2.53 -28.05
C ASN A 227 -19.66 -1.26 -28.11
N TYR A 228 -18.41 -1.38 -27.64
CA TYR A 228 -17.45 -0.28 -27.65
C TYR A 228 -17.12 0.20 -29.07
N ASN A 229 -17.05 -0.70 -30.05
CA ASN A 229 -16.69 -0.37 -31.44
C ASN A 229 -17.92 -0.18 -32.34
N TYR A 230 -19.06 0.24 -31.79
CA TYR A 230 -20.33 0.35 -32.54
C TYR A 230 -20.31 1.42 -33.66
N PRO A 231 -20.93 1.19 -34.84
CA PRO A 231 -20.99 -0.08 -35.56
C PRO A 231 -19.68 -0.18 -36.36
N ASP A 232 -18.89 -1.23 -36.18
CA ASP A 232 -17.52 -1.19 -36.69
C ASP A 232 -17.50 -0.96 -38.21
N THR A 233 -16.98 0.19 -38.62
CA THR A 233 -16.83 0.60 -40.03
C THR A 233 -15.36 0.58 -40.47
N TYR A 234 -14.43 0.18 -39.60
CA TYR A 234 -13.01 0.33 -39.84
C TYR A 234 -12.26 -0.99 -40.07
N ASP A 235 -12.75 -2.11 -39.53
CA ASP A 235 -12.11 -3.41 -39.77
C ASP A 235 -13.09 -4.60 -39.70
N SER A 236 -13.51 -5.09 -40.87
CA SER A 236 -14.35 -6.30 -40.99
C SER A 236 -13.67 -7.60 -40.57
N SER A 237 -12.41 -7.56 -40.10
CA SER A 237 -11.67 -8.73 -39.59
C SER A 237 -11.65 -8.83 -38.06
N LEU A 238 -12.17 -7.83 -37.34
CA LEU A 238 -12.33 -7.90 -35.89
C LEU A 238 -13.51 -8.81 -35.54
N THR A 239 -13.23 -9.92 -34.86
CA THR A 239 -14.21 -10.95 -34.46
C THR A 239 -14.95 -10.63 -33.15
N ASN A 240 -14.68 -9.48 -32.51
CA ASN A 240 -15.28 -9.05 -31.23
C ASN A 240 -16.29 -7.91 -31.44
N ILE A 241 -17.37 -8.19 -32.16
CA ILE A 241 -18.46 -7.23 -32.47
C ILE A 241 -19.63 -7.37 -31.45
N GLU A 242 -19.49 -8.23 -30.45
CA GLU A 242 -20.56 -8.53 -29.49
C GLU A 242 -20.36 -7.82 -28.15
N PHE A 243 -21.43 -7.74 -27.37
CA PHE A 243 -21.43 -7.31 -25.97
C PHE A 243 -20.31 -7.95 -25.14
N SER A 244 -19.66 -7.12 -24.31
CA SER A 244 -18.72 -7.55 -23.28
C SER A 244 -19.23 -7.09 -21.91
N PRO A 245 -19.28 -7.97 -20.89
CA PRO A 245 -19.75 -7.60 -19.56
C PRO A 245 -18.74 -6.78 -18.76
N LYS A 246 -17.54 -6.51 -19.30
CA LYS A 246 -16.43 -5.89 -18.55
C LYS A 246 -16.77 -4.52 -17.94
N THR A 247 -17.43 -3.65 -18.72
CA THR A 247 -17.93 -2.37 -18.20
C THR A 247 -19.03 -2.59 -17.17
N LEU A 248 -19.97 -3.51 -17.44
CA LEU A 248 -21.03 -3.83 -16.48
C LEU A 248 -20.47 -4.35 -15.16
N ILE A 249 -19.42 -5.18 -15.18
CA ILE A 249 -18.73 -5.65 -13.99
C ILE A 249 -18.19 -4.45 -13.19
N HIS A 250 -17.48 -3.53 -13.83
CA HIS A 250 -16.98 -2.32 -13.16
C HIS A 250 -18.11 -1.48 -12.54
N GLU A 251 -19.17 -1.19 -13.30
CA GLU A 251 -20.31 -0.39 -12.81
C GLU A 251 -21.12 -1.10 -11.71
N THR A 252 -21.11 -2.44 -11.70
CA THR A 252 -21.70 -3.24 -10.62
C THR A 252 -20.89 -3.10 -9.33
N GLY A 253 -19.58 -2.87 -9.42
CA GLY A 253 -18.73 -2.55 -8.28
C GLY A 253 -19.18 -1.27 -7.57
N HIS A 254 -19.57 -0.23 -8.31
CA HIS A 254 -20.18 0.97 -7.74
C HIS A 254 -21.54 0.68 -7.11
N ALA A 255 -22.38 -0.14 -7.75
CA ALA A 255 -23.67 -0.55 -7.20
C ALA A 255 -23.54 -1.32 -5.89
N LEU A 256 -22.43 -2.05 -5.70
CA LEU A 256 -22.07 -2.71 -4.45
C LEU A 256 -21.48 -1.75 -3.41
N GLY A 257 -20.99 -0.57 -3.83
CA GLY A 257 -20.51 0.50 -2.95
C GLY A 257 -19.01 0.80 -3.02
N LEU A 258 -18.31 0.31 -4.05
CA LEU A 258 -16.89 0.61 -4.25
C LEU A 258 -16.69 1.94 -4.99
N PRO A 259 -15.67 2.74 -4.63
CA PRO A 259 -15.28 3.91 -5.40
C PRO A 259 -14.36 3.52 -6.57
N ASP A 260 -14.18 4.44 -7.50
CA ASP A 260 -13.09 4.38 -8.47
C ASP A 260 -11.73 4.61 -7.80
N TYR A 261 -10.76 3.76 -8.15
CA TYR A 261 -9.37 3.90 -7.68
C TYR A 261 -8.42 4.47 -8.72
N TYR A 262 -8.93 4.90 -9.88
CA TYR A 262 -8.14 5.69 -10.85
C TYR A 262 -8.27 7.19 -10.60
N ASP A 263 -7.29 7.92 -11.13
CA ASP A 263 -7.17 9.37 -10.97
C ASP A 263 -8.00 10.12 -12.03
N TYR A 264 -8.99 10.88 -11.58
CA TYR A 264 -9.82 11.73 -12.45
C TYR A 264 -9.13 13.06 -12.76
N ASP A 265 -8.35 13.59 -11.82
CA ASP A 265 -7.74 14.92 -11.88
C ASP A 265 -6.26 14.88 -11.47
N SER A 266 -5.43 14.49 -12.45
CA SER A 266 -3.97 14.45 -12.33
C SER A 266 -3.27 15.79 -11.99
N SER A 267 -4.02 16.88 -11.79
CA SER A 267 -3.49 18.13 -11.26
C SER A 267 -3.53 18.22 -9.74
N ILE A 268 -4.22 17.28 -9.07
CA ILE A 268 -4.36 17.20 -7.63
C ILE A 268 -3.81 15.85 -7.16
N GLY A 269 -3.00 15.86 -6.10
CA GLY A 269 -2.47 14.65 -5.50
C GLY A 269 -1.53 13.83 -6.41
N PRO A 270 -1.18 12.60 -5.98
CA PRO A 270 -0.36 11.67 -6.74
C PRO A 270 -1.16 11.00 -7.86
N LYS A 271 -0.53 10.81 -9.04
CA LYS A 271 -1.24 10.34 -10.24
C LYS A 271 -1.43 8.82 -10.27
N GLY A 272 -2.20 8.35 -11.26
CA GLY A 272 -2.22 6.95 -11.70
C GLY A 272 -3.03 5.99 -10.84
N GLY A 273 -3.60 6.46 -9.73
CA GLY A 273 -4.46 5.64 -8.89
C GLY A 273 -3.71 4.43 -8.32
N VAL A 274 -4.22 3.22 -8.57
CA VAL A 274 -3.60 1.95 -8.14
C VAL A 274 -2.89 1.18 -9.26
N GLY A 275 -2.48 1.86 -10.34
CA GLY A 275 -1.72 1.24 -11.43
C GLY A 275 -2.50 0.21 -12.27
N GLY A 276 -3.83 0.18 -12.12
CA GLY A 276 -4.71 -0.70 -12.87
C GLY A 276 -4.86 -2.12 -12.31
N LEU A 277 -4.13 -2.51 -11.26
CA LEU A 277 -4.29 -3.83 -10.60
C LEU A 277 -5.53 -3.90 -9.69
N ASP A 278 -6.65 -3.36 -10.19
CA ASP A 278 -7.96 -3.45 -9.58
C ASP A 278 -9.07 -3.22 -10.63
N MET A 279 -10.18 -3.94 -10.47
CA MET A 279 -11.37 -3.78 -11.31
C MET A 279 -11.93 -2.35 -11.30
N MET A 280 -11.88 -1.65 -10.18
CA MET A 280 -12.31 -0.25 -10.03
C MET A 280 -11.25 0.77 -10.50
N ALA A 281 -10.12 0.31 -11.07
CA ALA A 281 -9.08 1.18 -11.61
C ALA A 281 -8.96 1.12 -13.13
N ALA A 282 -9.00 -0.09 -13.71
CA ALA A 282 -8.82 -0.30 -15.14
C ALA A 282 -9.75 -1.36 -15.73
N SER A 283 -10.79 -1.73 -14.99
CA SER A 283 -11.61 -2.92 -15.25
C SER A 283 -10.76 -4.19 -15.42
N TRP A 284 -9.64 -4.30 -14.70
CA TRP A 284 -8.64 -5.35 -14.90
C TRP A 284 -8.34 -6.09 -13.58
N GLY A 285 -8.22 -7.41 -13.66
CA GLY A 285 -8.08 -8.30 -12.52
C GLY A 285 -9.34 -8.43 -11.67
N ASP A 286 -9.12 -8.96 -10.47
CA ASP A 286 -10.08 -9.01 -9.36
C ASP A 286 -10.06 -7.72 -8.51
N HIS A 287 -11.06 -7.56 -7.65
CA HIS A 287 -11.06 -6.54 -6.60
C HIS A 287 -9.91 -6.76 -5.58
N ASN A 288 -9.28 -5.70 -5.11
CA ASN A 288 -8.25 -5.71 -4.07
C ASN A 288 -8.84 -6.05 -2.69
N CYS A 289 -7.98 -6.46 -1.75
CA CYS A 289 -8.41 -6.90 -0.42
C CYS A 289 -9.10 -5.81 0.41
N PHE A 290 -8.78 -4.53 0.20
CA PHE A 290 -9.50 -3.44 0.86
C PHE A 290 -10.95 -3.36 0.33
N SER A 291 -11.16 -3.46 -0.98
CA SER A 291 -12.51 -3.55 -1.55
C SER A 291 -13.27 -4.78 -1.09
N LYS A 292 -12.63 -5.96 -1.07
CA LYS A 292 -13.26 -7.18 -0.57
C LYS A 292 -13.61 -7.07 0.92
N PHE A 293 -12.78 -6.40 1.72
CA PHE A 293 -13.07 -6.08 3.12
C PHE A 293 -14.25 -5.10 3.24
N VAL A 294 -14.29 -4.04 2.42
CA VAL A 294 -15.40 -3.08 2.38
C VAL A 294 -16.72 -3.80 2.14
N LEU A 295 -16.77 -4.70 1.15
CA LEU A 295 -17.94 -5.48 0.75
C LEU A 295 -18.28 -6.68 1.66
N ASP A 296 -17.56 -6.83 2.77
CA ASP A 296 -17.67 -7.93 3.75
C ASP A 296 -17.32 -9.31 3.19
N TRP A 297 -16.65 -9.43 2.04
CA TRP A 297 -16.27 -10.73 1.48
C TRP A 297 -15.07 -11.39 2.16
N LEU A 298 -14.33 -10.65 2.98
CA LEU A 298 -13.27 -11.19 3.82
C LEU A 298 -13.18 -10.43 5.15
N GLU A 299 -12.55 -11.07 6.13
CA GLU A 299 -12.17 -10.48 7.41
C GLU A 299 -10.66 -10.72 7.60
N PRO A 300 -9.82 -9.67 7.60
CA PRO A 300 -8.37 -9.85 7.64
C PRO A 300 -7.89 -10.23 9.05
N SER A 301 -6.82 -11.02 9.14
CA SER A 301 -6.11 -11.22 10.40
C SER A 301 -5.29 -9.97 10.73
N VAL A 302 -5.31 -9.53 11.98
CA VAL A 302 -4.68 -8.28 12.41
C VAL A 302 -3.35 -8.53 13.11
N ILE A 303 -2.34 -7.75 12.74
CA ILE A 303 -1.06 -7.65 13.44
C ILE A 303 -0.91 -6.22 13.97
N ILE A 304 -0.83 -6.09 15.30
CA ILE A 304 -0.79 -4.81 16.05
C ILE A 304 0.32 -4.75 17.10
N ASN A 305 0.98 -5.87 17.41
CA ASN A 305 1.94 -5.96 18.51
C ASN A 305 3.37 -6.13 17.98
N ASP A 306 4.32 -5.62 18.76
CA ASP A 306 5.75 -5.82 18.57
C ASP A 306 6.13 -7.30 18.51
N GLY A 307 7.27 -7.58 17.89
CA GLY A 307 7.78 -8.93 17.67
C GLY A 307 7.60 -9.42 16.24
N GLU A 308 8.22 -10.57 15.96
CA GLU A 308 8.24 -11.17 14.63
C GLU A 308 7.08 -12.18 14.49
N HIS A 309 6.24 -11.97 13.48
CA HIS A 309 5.08 -12.80 13.15
C HIS A 309 5.33 -13.49 11.81
N GLU A 310 5.32 -14.82 11.79
CA GLU A 310 5.35 -15.58 10.54
C GLU A 310 3.94 -15.67 9.96
N VAL A 311 3.78 -15.21 8.72
CA VAL A 311 2.52 -15.18 8.00
C VAL A 311 2.61 -16.11 6.80
N ILE A 312 1.52 -16.85 6.54
CA ILE A 312 1.34 -17.65 5.33
C ILE A 312 0.02 -17.23 4.70
N LEU A 313 0.07 -16.83 3.43
CA LEU A 313 -1.10 -16.47 2.64
C LEU A 313 -1.33 -17.46 1.49
N ASN A 314 -2.59 -17.83 1.31
CA ASN A 314 -3.07 -18.48 0.10
C ASN A 314 -3.41 -17.41 -0.97
N PRO A 315 -3.44 -17.77 -2.27
CA PRO A 315 -3.85 -16.86 -3.33
C PRO A 315 -5.25 -16.31 -3.09
N SER A 316 -5.42 -14.98 -3.24
CA SER A 316 -6.68 -14.27 -3.01
C SER A 316 -7.82 -14.66 -3.94
N GLU A 317 -7.55 -15.45 -4.98
CA GLU A 317 -8.58 -16.07 -5.83
C GLU A 317 -9.33 -17.19 -5.09
N ASN A 318 -8.63 -17.95 -4.23
CA ASN A 318 -9.16 -19.17 -3.63
C ASN A 318 -9.41 -19.05 -2.13
N ASP A 319 -8.85 -18.02 -1.48
CA ASP A 319 -8.92 -17.85 -0.04
C ASP A 319 -9.10 -16.37 0.36
N GLN A 320 -9.72 -16.17 1.51
CA GLN A 320 -9.97 -14.89 2.15
C GLN A 320 -8.78 -14.40 3.01
N ASN A 321 -7.70 -15.19 3.13
CA ASN A 321 -6.54 -14.85 3.94
C ASN A 321 -5.86 -13.56 3.45
N VAL A 322 -5.92 -12.55 4.29
CA VAL A 322 -5.29 -11.24 4.12
C VAL A 322 -4.79 -10.81 5.49
N VAL A 323 -3.61 -10.17 5.53
CA VAL A 323 -3.11 -9.55 6.75
C VAL A 323 -3.34 -8.05 6.73
N LEU A 324 -3.85 -7.54 7.83
CA LEU A 324 -3.97 -6.13 8.13
C LEU A 324 -2.88 -5.77 9.16
N VAL A 325 -1.94 -4.94 8.75
CA VAL A 325 -0.79 -4.50 9.56
C VAL A 325 -1.06 -3.07 10.00
N MET A 326 -1.30 -2.90 11.29
CA MET A 326 -1.88 -1.71 11.90
C MET A 326 -0.92 -1.12 12.94
N PRO A 327 -0.18 -0.05 12.61
CA PRO A 327 0.73 0.57 13.58
C PRO A 327 -0.07 1.43 14.58
N ASP A 328 0.24 1.34 15.87
CA ASP A 328 -0.42 2.16 16.91
C ASP A 328 0.14 3.59 16.92
N TYR A 329 -0.18 4.34 15.86
CA TYR A 329 0.44 5.63 15.59
C TYR A 329 -0.27 6.83 16.25
N ASN A 330 -1.56 6.72 16.62
CA ASN A 330 -2.32 7.88 17.12
C ASN A 330 -3.43 7.50 18.10
N GLU A 331 -3.32 7.94 19.37
CA GLU A 331 -4.31 7.64 20.42
C GLU A 331 -5.74 8.18 20.15
N THR A 332 -5.89 9.19 19.28
CA THR A 332 -7.17 9.88 19.00
C THR A 332 -7.87 9.42 17.72
N THR A 333 -7.11 8.94 16.73
CA THR A 333 -7.62 8.31 15.50
C THR A 333 -6.82 7.05 15.19
N PRO A 334 -6.72 6.11 16.14
CA PRO A 334 -5.84 4.97 15.99
C PRO A 334 -6.25 4.15 14.77
N TYR A 335 -5.27 3.79 13.94
CA TYR A 335 -5.42 2.90 12.77
C TYR A 335 -6.35 3.40 11.66
N SER A 336 -6.45 4.72 11.50
CA SER A 336 -7.01 5.30 10.27
C SER A 336 -6.09 5.11 9.07
N GLU A 337 -4.79 4.85 9.30
CA GLU A 337 -3.80 4.58 8.26
C GLU A 337 -3.10 3.25 8.54
N PHE A 338 -3.02 2.36 7.54
CA PHE A 338 -2.54 0.98 7.73
C PHE A 338 -2.13 0.34 6.40
N PHE A 339 -1.49 -0.84 6.50
CA PHE A 339 -1.16 -1.64 5.32
C PHE A 339 -1.99 -2.93 5.28
N MET A 340 -2.51 -3.28 4.10
CA MET A 340 -3.10 -4.60 3.85
C MET A 340 -2.21 -5.39 2.90
N VAL A 341 -1.90 -6.63 3.26
CA VAL A 341 -1.02 -7.53 2.51
C VAL A 341 -1.83 -8.70 1.99
N GLN A 342 -1.84 -8.89 0.67
CA GLN A 342 -2.54 -9.97 0.00
C GLN A 342 -1.59 -10.71 -0.96
N TYR A 343 -1.83 -12.01 -1.17
CA TYR A 343 -1.12 -12.78 -2.18
C TYR A 343 -1.95 -12.88 -3.47
N ARG A 344 -1.48 -12.26 -4.56
CA ARG A 344 -2.14 -12.32 -5.88
C ARG A 344 -1.36 -13.25 -6.79
N LYS A 345 -2.04 -14.25 -7.35
CA LYS A 345 -1.47 -15.24 -8.28
C LYS A 345 -2.17 -15.09 -9.63
N ARG A 346 -1.49 -15.36 -10.75
CA ARG A 346 -2.05 -15.25 -12.12
C ARG A 346 -3.01 -16.39 -12.45
N GLU A 347 -4.07 -16.47 -11.67
CA GLU A 347 -5.14 -17.45 -11.74
C GLU A 347 -6.45 -16.71 -11.56
N GLY A 348 -7.57 -17.34 -11.91
CA GLY A 348 -8.84 -16.71 -11.59
C GLY A 348 -9.11 -15.44 -12.38
N ASN A 349 -9.69 -14.47 -11.68
CA ASN A 349 -9.90 -13.12 -12.17
C ASN A 349 -8.57 -12.38 -12.50
N ASP A 350 -7.43 -12.84 -11.97
CA ASP A 350 -6.10 -12.25 -12.18
C ASP A 350 -5.26 -12.98 -13.24
N THR A 351 -5.82 -13.89 -14.03
CA THR A 351 -5.06 -14.71 -14.99
C THR A 351 -4.18 -13.89 -15.97
N THR A 352 -4.53 -12.63 -16.21
CA THR A 352 -3.81 -11.71 -17.12
C THR A 352 -2.86 -10.73 -16.41
N TYR A 353 -2.72 -10.81 -15.08
CA TYR A 353 -1.77 -9.97 -14.33
C TYR A 353 -0.33 -10.19 -14.77
N PRO A 354 0.57 -9.19 -14.59
CA PRO A 354 1.92 -9.26 -15.13
C PRO A 354 2.80 -10.23 -14.33
N ASN A 355 2.53 -10.45 -13.04
CA ASN A 355 3.29 -11.36 -12.18
C ASN A 355 2.42 -11.96 -11.05
N SER A 356 3.01 -12.85 -10.25
CA SER A 356 2.43 -13.40 -9.01
C SER A 356 3.34 -13.07 -7.84
N GLY A 357 2.75 -12.65 -6.71
CA GLY A 357 3.50 -12.21 -5.53
C GLY A 357 2.62 -11.47 -4.53
N LEU A 358 3.23 -10.92 -3.49
CA LEU A 358 2.52 -10.08 -2.54
C LEU A 358 2.25 -8.71 -3.17
N LEU A 359 1.03 -8.22 -3.00
CA LEU A 359 0.71 -6.80 -3.15
C LEU A 359 0.48 -6.21 -1.76
N ILE A 360 1.10 -5.06 -1.51
CA ILE A 360 0.98 -4.32 -0.27
C ILE A 360 0.22 -3.03 -0.59
N TRP A 361 -0.93 -2.87 0.07
CA TRP A 361 -1.83 -1.73 -0.09
C TRP A 361 -1.67 -0.80 1.09
N HIS A 362 -1.32 0.45 0.85
CA HIS A 362 -1.35 1.51 1.86
C HIS A 362 -2.72 2.17 1.82
N VAL A 363 -3.42 2.16 2.96
CA VAL A 363 -4.80 2.66 3.08
C VAL A 363 -4.83 3.81 4.07
N ASP A 364 -5.37 4.96 3.65
CA ASP A 364 -5.71 6.08 4.54
C ASP A 364 -7.24 6.24 4.62
N ALA A 365 -7.79 5.54 5.61
CA ALA A 365 -9.20 5.49 5.98
C ALA A 365 -9.59 6.55 7.03
N VAL A 366 -8.86 7.67 7.14
CA VAL A 366 -9.30 8.83 7.94
C VAL A 366 -10.67 9.28 7.46
N LEU A 367 -11.59 9.49 8.39
CA LEU A 367 -12.93 9.97 8.07
C LEU A 367 -12.96 11.48 7.85
N ASP A 368 -13.88 11.92 6.99
CA ASP A 368 -14.19 13.34 6.81
C ASP A 368 -14.77 13.98 8.08
N ALA A 369 -14.96 15.30 8.06
CA ALA A 369 -15.49 16.05 9.19
C ALA A 369 -16.90 15.63 9.63
N ASN A 370 -17.67 14.97 8.76
CA ASN A 370 -19.00 14.45 9.09
C ASN A 370 -18.94 13.04 9.70
N GLY A 371 -17.79 12.37 9.62
CA GLY A 371 -17.61 11.00 10.07
C GLY A 371 -18.34 9.97 9.20
N SER A 372 -18.78 10.33 7.99
CA SER A 372 -19.61 9.48 7.13
C SER A 372 -18.81 8.73 6.06
N ASN A 373 -17.79 9.38 5.53
CA ASN A 373 -16.98 8.90 4.40
C ASN A 373 -15.50 9.16 4.68
N TYR A 374 -14.62 8.72 3.78
CA TYR A 374 -13.20 9.02 3.89
C TYR A 374 -12.88 10.46 3.51
N LEU A 375 -11.91 11.03 4.21
CA LEU A 375 -11.34 12.34 3.93
C LEU A 375 -10.56 12.33 2.61
N TYR A 376 -9.88 11.22 2.33
CA TYR A 376 -9.04 11.03 1.15
C TYR A 376 -9.74 10.20 0.07
N ASP A 377 -9.35 10.43 -1.19
CA ASP A 377 -9.76 9.66 -2.35
C ASP A 377 -8.58 9.57 -3.36
N ASN A 378 -8.77 8.87 -4.47
CA ASN A 378 -7.69 8.66 -5.46
C ASN A 378 -7.65 9.73 -6.57
N SER A 379 -8.42 10.82 -6.46
CA SER A 379 -8.66 11.78 -7.54
C SER A 379 -8.51 13.25 -7.16
N TYR A 380 -8.87 13.67 -5.94
CA TYR A 380 -9.03 15.08 -5.58
C TYR A 380 -8.41 15.45 -4.23
N THR A 381 -7.56 14.60 -3.67
CA THR A 381 -6.92 14.82 -2.37
C THR A 381 -5.41 14.77 -2.46
N GLU A 382 -4.73 15.30 -1.45
CA GLU A 382 -3.27 15.51 -1.46
C GLU A 382 -2.45 14.22 -1.42
N HIS A 383 -3.06 13.14 -0.92
CA HIS A 383 -2.60 11.76 -1.05
C HIS A 383 -3.80 10.82 -1.24
N LYS A 384 -3.50 9.55 -1.58
CA LYS A 384 -4.49 8.55 -1.99
C LYS A 384 -5.11 7.86 -0.78
N LEU A 385 -6.42 7.63 -0.84
CA LEU A 385 -7.13 6.67 0.02
C LEU A 385 -6.50 5.28 -0.08
N LEU A 386 -6.25 4.82 -1.31
CA LEU A 386 -5.70 3.50 -1.58
C LEU A 386 -4.51 3.62 -2.53
N ARG A 387 -3.34 3.17 -2.08
CA ARG A 387 -2.10 3.19 -2.86
C ARG A 387 -1.48 1.81 -2.92
N LEU A 388 -0.99 1.43 -4.09
CA LEU A 388 -0.15 0.25 -4.24
C LEU A 388 1.30 0.63 -3.90
N MET A 389 1.96 -0.15 -3.05
CA MET A 389 3.37 0.05 -2.74
C MET A 389 4.21 -0.71 -3.78
N GLU A 390 4.79 0.01 -4.75
CA GLU A 390 5.54 -0.55 -5.89
C GLU A 390 6.84 -1.23 -5.43
N ALA A 391 6.94 -2.57 -5.49
CA ALA A 391 8.06 -3.32 -4.88
C ALA A 391 9.46 -2.97 -5.42
N ASP A 392 9.57 -2.39 -6.62
CA ASP A 392 10.85 -2.00 -7.22
C ASP A 392 11.28 -0.55 -6.89
N GLY A 393 10.43 0.22 -6.21
CA GLY A 393 10.72 1.59 -5.81
C GLY A 393 10.77 2.61 -6.94
N LEU A 394 10.32 2.27 -8.15
CA LEU A 394 10.32 3.21 -9.28
C LEU A 394 9.24 4.28 -9.17
N GLU A 395 8.19 4.03 -8.38
CA GLU A 395 7.08 4.97 -8.12
C GLU A 395 6.48 5.51 -9.43
N GLN A 396 6.39 4.64 -10.44
CA GLN A 396 5.96 5.00 -11.78
C GLN A 396 4.44 5.14 -11.86
N ILE A 397 3.68 4.44 -11.02
CA ILE A 397 2.23 4.63 -10.91
C ILE A 397 1.94 6.08 -10.49
N GLU A 398 2.75 6.64 -9.59
CA GLU A 398 2.64 8.03 -9.13
C GLU A 398 2.92 9.07 -10.24
N THR A 399 3.42 8.62 -11.39
CA THR A 399 3.58 9.42 -12.61
C THR A 399 2.53 9.11 -13.69
N GLY A 400 1.56 8.25 -13.37
CA GLY A 400 0.45 7.83 -14.24
C GLY A 400 0.73 6.59 -15.07
N ALA A 401 1.72 5.75 -14.70
CA ALA A 401 1.95 4.46 -15.36
C ALA A 401 0.97 3.38 -14.87
N TYR A 402 0.92 2.28 -15.63
CA TYR A 402 0.33 1.03 -15.15
C TYR A 402 1.37 0.29 -14.33
N ALA A 403 0.90 -0.53 -13.40
CA ALA A 403 1.76 -1.44 -12.68
C ALA A 403 2.36 -2.49 -13.65
N ASP A 404 3.58 -2.92 -13.37
CA ASP A 404 4.29 -3.94 -14.12
C ASP A 404 4.67 -5.15 -13.25
N ALA A 405 5.48 -6.06 -13.79
CA ALA A 405 5.82 -7.30 -13.13
C ALA A 405 6.72 -7.12 -11.88
N ASN A 406 7.48 -6.02 -11.81
CA ASN A 406 8.41 -5.72 -10.73
C ASN A 406 7.73 -5.01 -9.55
N ASP A 407 6.47 -4.59 -9.69
CA ASP A 407 5.69 -4.00 -8.60
C ASP A 407 5.19 -5.04 -7.58
N PHE A 408 5.33 -6.34 -7.90
CA PHE A 408 4.97 -7.45 -7.04
C PHE A 408 6.14 -7.80 -6.11
N TYR A 409 5.90 -7.86 -4.80
CA TYR A 409 6.91 -8.34 -3.86
C TYR A 409 7.06 -9.85 -4.00
N VAL A 410 8.29 -10.28 -4.27
CA VAL A 410 8.67 -11.68 -4.47
C VAL A 410 9.81 -12.05 -3.53
N LYS A 411 10.32 -13.27 -3.63
CA LYS A 411 11.44 -13.72 -2.83
C LYS A 411 12.64 -12.79 -2.92
N GLY A 412 13.12 -12.34 -1.76
CA GLY A 412 14.23 -11.41 -1.63
C GLY A 412 13.84 -9.93 -1.63
N SER A 413 12.58 -9.59 -1.90
CA SER A 413 12.04 -8.25 -1.66
C SER A 413 11.89 -8.00 -0.15
N GLU A 414 11.98 -6.74 0.25
CA GLU A 414 11.70 -6.26 1.62
C GLU A 414 10.87 -4.98 1.55
N PHE A 415 9.97 -4.77 2.51
CA PHE A 415 9.22 -3.52 2.70
C PHE A 415 9.38 -3.05 4.14
N THR A 416 10.15 -1.99 4.35
CA THR A 416 10.60 -1.54 5.68
C THR A 416 10.61 0.00 5.74
N PRO A 417 10.86 0.61 6.91
CA PRO A 417 11.01 2.06 6.99
C PRO A 417 12.21 2.60 6.17
N ASN A 418 13.14 1.73 5.77
CA ASN A 418 14.38 2.09 5.08
C ASN A 418 14.38 1.73 3.57
N THR A 419 13.31 1.15 3.05
CA THR A 419 13.20 0.79 1.64
C THR A 419 12.64 1.95 0.80
N THR A 420 12.59 1.78 -0.52
CA THR A 420 11.82 2.65 -1.40
C THR A 420 10.92 1.75 -2.25
N PRO A 421 9.58 1.86 -2.14
CA PRO A 421 8.85 2.65 -1.16
C PRO A 421 9.13 2.17 0.28
N ASN A 422 8.94 3.06 1.26
CA ASN A 422 9.05 2.73 2.68
C ASN A 422 7.68 2.48 3.31
N SER A 423 7.69 1.92 4.52
CA SER A 423 6.49 1.66 5.31
C SER A 423 6.04 2.84 6.19
N ASN A 424 6.54 4.06 5.96
CA ASN A 424 6.14 5.21 6.76
C ASN A 424 4.70 5.64 6.46
N ALA A 425 4.09 6.31 7.42
CA ALA A 425 2.83 7.00 7.24
C ALA A 425 2.98 8.18 6.25
N TYR A 426 1.88 8.69 5.71
CA TYR A 426 1.84 9.78 4.73
C TYR A 426 2.44 11.08 5.27
N ASN A 427 2.40 11.30 6.58
CA ASN A 427 3.05 12.45 7.22
C ASN A 427 4.57 12.29 7.37
N GLY A 428 5.13 11.16 6.95
CA GLY A 428 6.55 10.83 6.97
C GLY A 428 7.01 10.08 8.22
N ASP A 429 6.17 9.94 9.24
CA ASP A 429 6.53 9.26 10.47
C ASP A 429 6.65 7.76 10.26
N SER A 430 7.65 7.16 10.90
CA SER A 430 7.89 5.73 10.80
C SER A 430 6.79 4.93 11.51
N THR A 431 6.27 3.92 10.82
CA THR A 431 5.33 2.96 11.42
C THR A 431 6.04 1.80 12.12
N GLY A 432 7.36 1.65 11.89
CA GLY A 432 8.14 0.50 12.38
C GLY A 432 7.85 -0.81 11.65
N ILE A 433 6.95 -0.81 10.67
CA ILE A 433 6.51 -2.03 9.96
C ILE A 433 7.62 -2.54 9.04
N ASN A 434 8.00 -3.79 9.24
CA ASN A 434 8.92 -4.51 8.38
C ASN A 434 8.23 -5.77 7.85
N ILE A 435 8.22 -5.94 6.53
CA ILE A 435 7.81 -7.16 5.83
C ILE A 435 9.05 -7.72 5.14
N THR A 436 9.50 -8.89 5.58
CA THR A 436 10.78 -9.50 5.20
C THR A 436 10.65 -11.01 5.02
N ASP A 437 11.75 -11.66 4.65
CA ASP A 437 11.84 -13.12 4.46
C ASP A 437 10.72 -13.70 3.57
N ILE A 438 10.36 -12.95 2.53
CA ILE A 438 9.33 -13.35 1.56
C ILE A 438 9.81 -14.60 0.83
N SER A 439 8.98 -15.65 0.80
CA SER A 439 9.27 -16.89 0.09
C SER A 439 8.84 -16.85 -1.37
N ASP A 440 9.09 -17.93 -2.10
CA ASP A 440 8.71 -18.04 -3.51
C ASP A 440 7.18 -18.02 -3.66
N ALA A 441 6.67 -17.21 -4.59
CA ALA A 441 5.24 -17.18 -4.94
C ALA A 441 4.84 -18.52 -5.58
N SER A 442 4.24 -19.41 -4.77
CA SER A 442 3.89 -20.77 -5.16
C SER A 442 2.41 -21.08 -4.84
N GLU A 443 2.10 -22.25 -4.30
CA GLU A 443 0.76 -22.57 -3.80
C GLU A 443 0.39 -21.68 -2.61
N THR A 444 1.37 -21.37 -1.77
CA THR A 444 1.28 -20.32 -0.74
C THR A 444 2.50 -19.41 -0.85
N ILE A 445 2.42 -18.27 -0.19
CA ILE A 445 3.57 -17.41 0.07
C ILE A 445 3.66 -17.15 1.57
N SER A 446 4.88 -17.19 2.08
CA SER A 446 5.17 -16.92 3.48
C SER A 446 6.09 -15.72 3.60
N PHE A 447 5.96 -14.98 4.69
CA PHE A 447 6.79 -13.82 4.99
C PHE A 447 6.73 -13.54 6.49
N LYS A 448 7.60 -12.65 6.95
CA LYS A 448 7.59 -12.18 8.33
C LYS A 448 7.11 -10.75 8.38
N VAL A 449 6.29 -10.46 9.37
CA VAL A 449 5.89 -9.11 9.75
C VAL A 449 6.47 -8.81 11.12
N SER A 450 7.16 -7.69 11.27
CA SER A 450 7.52 -7.19 12.59
C SER A 450 7.30 -5.69 12.69
N MET A 451 6.91 -5.24 13.87
CA MET A 451 6.87 -3.83 14.24
C MET A 451 7.98 -3.62 15.27
N HIS A 452 9.00 -2.85 14.89
CA HIS A 452 10.02 -2.39 15.83
C HIS A 452 10.28 -0.91 15.53
N GLY A 453 10.61 -0.14 16.56
CA GLY A 453 11.10 1.21 16.36
C GLY A 453 12.34 1.25 15.46
N ILE A 454 12.63 2.42 14.91
CA ILE A 454 13.84 2.67 14.13
C ILE A 454 15.06 2.34 14.98
N MET A 455 15.80 1.34 14.49
CA MET A 455 17.05 0.89 15.10
C MET A 455 18.19 1.80 14.68
N SER A 456 18.84 2.39 15.67
CA SER A 456 20.06 3.18 15.51
C SER A 456 21.19 2.59 16.33
N TYR A 457 22.40 2.64 15.80
CA TYR A 457 23.55 1.94 16.34
C TYR A 457 24.60 2.91 16.89
N LEU A 458 24.97 2.68 18.15
CA LEU A 458 26.15 3.23 18.79
C LEU A 458 27.18 2.11 18.85
N SER A 459 27.90 1.93 17.74
CA SER A 459 28.69 0.73 17.49
C SER A 459 29.86 0.55 18.47
N HIS A 460 30.17 1.47 19.37
CA HIS A 460 31.12 1.22 20.44
C HIS A 460 30.84 2.05 21.68
N TYR A 461 31.15 1.53 22.85
CA TYR A 461 31.44 2.30 24.04
C TYR A 461 32.57 1.62 24.81
N THR A 462 33.28 2.39 25.63
CA THR A 462 34.24 1.86 26.59
C THR A 462 34.27 2.70 27.86
N MET A 463 34.41 2.04 29.00
CA MET A 463 34.38 2.67 30.33
C MET A 463 35.56 2.17 31.17
N SER A 464 36.69 1.88 30.51
CA SER A 464 37.88 1.36 31.18
C SER A 464 38.40 2.40 32.18
N GLU A 465 38.43 2.01 33.45
CA GLU A 465 38.73 2.89 34.57
C GLU A 465 40.07 3.63 34.36
N ASN A 466 40.07 4.96 34.53
CA ASN A 466 41.22 5.85 34.31
C ASN A 466 41.76 5.94 32.87
N TYR A 467 41.14 5.25 31.90
CA TYR A 467 41.56 5.29 30.49
C TYR A 467 40.51 5.93 29.58
N TRP A 468 39.28 5.43 29.63
CA TRP A 468 38.23 5.84 28.71
C TRP A 468 36.94 6.22 29.42
N GLU A 469 36.37 7.34 29.01
CA GLU A 469 35.04 7.79 29.40
C GLU A 469 34.17 7.89 28.15
N THR A 470 32.96 7.32 28.22
CA THR A 470 31.98 7.41 27.14
C THR A 470 30.69 8.03 27.64
N LYS A 471 30.16 8.99 26.88
CA LYS A 471 28.93 9.71 27.18
C LYS A 471 27.98 9.65 25.98
N LEU A 472 26.71 9.36 26.24
CA LEU A 472 25.65 9.43 25.24
C LEU A 472 24.88 10.74 25.40
N THR A 473 24.69 11.46 24.30
CA THR A 473 23.82 12.62 24.21
C THR A 473 22.75 12.37 23.16
N ILE A 474 21.48 12.53 23.52
CA ILE A 474 20.33 12.33 22.64
C ILE A 474 19.42 13.55 22.71
N CYS A 475 18.83 13.93 21.58
CA CYS A 475 17.77 14.91 21.48
C CYS A 475 16.55 14.32 20.75
N ASN A 476 15.36 14.66 21.24
CA ASN A 476 14.09 14.43 20.59
C ASN A 476 13.79 15.61 19.66
N GLY A 477 13.69 15.37 18.36
CA GLY A 477 13.31 16.37 17.37
C GLY A 477 11.80 16.54 17.16
N GLU A 478 10.97 15.73 17.84
CA GLU A 478 9.52 15.79 17.72
C GLU A 478 8.90 16.92 18.54
N SER A 479 7.70 17.33 18.13
CA SER A 479 6.82 18.21 18.90
C SER A 479 6.10 17.52 20.05
N GLU A 480 6.18 16.20 20.12
CA GLU A 480 5.57 15.36 21.16
C GLU A 480 6.62 14.66 22.01
N ASP A 481 6.23 14.24 23.21
CA ASP A 481 7.06 13.42 24.09
C ASP A 481 7.24 12.01 23.52
N ILE A 482 8.41 11.41 23.73
CA ILE A 482 8.70 10.06 23.23
C ILE A 482 9.34 9.19 24.29
N ASN A 483 9.21 7.88 24.12
CA ASN A 483 10.03 6.88 24.79
C ASN A 483 10.98 6.22 23.77
N ILE A 484 12.22 6.01 24.20
CA ILE A 484 13.21 5.21 23.45
C ILE A 484 13.66 4.04 24.30
N ILE A 485 14.13 2.98 23.66
CA ILE A 485 14.71 1.81 24.33
C ILE A 485 16.19 1.72 23.96
N LEU A 486 17.06 1.64 24.98
CA LEU A 486 18.50 1.45 24.80
C LEU A 486 18.88 0.02 25.15
N HIS A 487 19.14 -0.80 24.13
CA HIS A 487 19.62 -2.17 24.25
C HIS A 487 21.14 -2.20 24.34
N ILE A 488 21.70 -3.00 25.24
CA ILE A 488 23.15 -3.08 25.42
C ILE A 488 23.70 -4.49 25.17
N TYR A 489 24.83 -4.54 24.48
CA TYR A 489 25.50 -5.75 24.05
C TYR A 489 27.00 -5.66 24.31
N ASP A 490 27.67 -6.79 24.52
CA ASP A 490 29.13 -6.87 24.54
C ASP A 490 29.74 -6.96 23.12
N ASN A 491 31.07 -7.04 23.03
CA ASN A 491 31.77 -7.17 21.74
C ASN A 491 31.50 -8.51 21.02
N ASN A 492 31.07 -9.55 21.75
CA ASN A 492 30.75 -10.86 21.17
C ASN A 492 29.30 -10.96 20.67
N GLY A 493 28.50 -9.90 20.84
CA GLY A 493 27.08 -9.88 20.47
C GLY A 493 26.16 -10.45 21.55
N VAL A 494 26.65 -10.65 22.77
CA VAL A 494 25.83 -11.11 23.90
C VAL A 494 24.98 -9.95 24.40
N TYR A 495 23.67 -10.15 24.46
CA TYR A 495 22.71 -9.18 24.98
C TYR A 495 22.69 -9.17 26.51
N TYR A 496 22.74 -7.98 27.11
CA TYR A 496 22.75 -7.80 28.57
C TYR A 496 21.42 -7.26 29.13
N GLY A 497 20.65 -6.54 28.32
CA GLY A 497 19.39 -5.94 28.74
C GLY A 497 19.09 -4.62 28.04
N ALA A 498 18.03 -3.97 28.47
CA ALA A 498 17.64 -2.67 27.94
C ALA A 498 17.07 -1.76 29.03
N VAL A 499 17.09 -0.46 28.76
CA VAL A 499 16.44 0.56 29.58
C VAL A 499 15.58 1.46 28.71
N GLU A 500 14.39 1.77 29.19
CA GLU A 500 13.52 2.77 28.58
C GLU A 500 13.93 4.17 29.06
N LYS A 501 13.94 5.14 28.15
CA LYS A 501 14.19 6.56 28.47
C LYS A 501 13.10 7.42 27.86
N TYR A 502 12.40 8.13 28.72
CA TYR A 502 11.47 9.19 28.35
C TYR A 502 12.22 10.47 27.98
N ILE A 503 11.84 11.09 26.87
CA ILE A 503 12.42 12.35 26.39
C ILE A 503 11.28 13.28 25.98
N SER A 504 11.16 14.41 26.66
CA SER A 504 10.14 15.41 26.33
C SER A 504 10.26 15.95 24.91
N ALA A 505 9.16 16.46 24.37
CA ALA A 505 9.10 17.20 23.12
C ALA A 505 10.22 18.24 23.00
N ASN A 506 10.95 18.24 21.88
CA ASN A 506 12.12 19.10 21.64
C ASN A 506 13.22 19.04 22.73
N GLY A 507 13.18 18.03 23.59
CA GLY A 507 14.06 17.84 24.73
C GLY A 507 15.27 16.96 24.42
N GLY A 508 16.01 16.59 25.46
CA GLY A 508 17.16 15.71 25.33
C GLY A 508 17.83 15.41 26.66
N PHE A 509 18.80 14.50 26.64
CA PHE A 509 19.63 14.19 27.79
C PHE A 509 21.08 13.96 27.40
N SER A 510 21.97 14.04 28.38
CA SER A 510 23.38 13.69 28.23
C SER A 510 23.85 12.97 29.50
N SER A 511 24.30 11.72 29.36
CA SER A 511 24.68 10.88 30.50
C SER A 511 25.88 10.00 30.19
N LEU A 512 26.69 9.69 31.20
CA LEU A 512 27.70 8.64 31.08
C LEU A 512 27.00 7.29 30.87
N ILE A 513 27.65 6.39 30.12
CA ILE A 513 27.08 5.07 29.83
C ILE A 513 26.75 4.25 31.10
N PRO A 514 27.59 4.19 32.16
CA PRO A 514 27.25 3.45 33.38
C PRO A 514 25.97 3.97 34.06
N ASP A 515 25.70 5.27 33.96
CA ASP A 515 24.59 5.92 34.65
C ASP A 515 23.25 5.75 33.92
N LEU A 516 23.28 5.24 32.67
CA LEU A 516 22.08 4.99 31.89
C LEU A 516 21.36 3.72 32.34
N PHE A 517 22.10 2.72 32.80
CA PHE A 517 21.61 1.38 33.10
C PHE A 517 21.56 1.16 34.61
N ASP A 518 20.45 0.62 35.11
CA ASP A 518 20.26 0.28 36.52
C ASP A 518 20.78 -1.13 36.88
N PHE A 519 21.52 -1.75 35.96
CA PHE A 519 22.15 -3.05 36.11
C PHE A 519 23.62 -3.03 35.65
N SER A 520 24.38 -4.06 36.02
CA SER A 520 25.79 -4.19 35.62
C SER A 520 25.92 -4.47 34.13
N ILE A 521 26.79 -3.70 33.47
CA ILE A 521 27.05 -3.76 32.02
C ILE A 521 28.54 -4.06 31.76
N PRO A 522 28.90 -4.63 30.60
CA PRO A 522 30.29 -4.93 30.29
C PRO A 522 31.11 -3.63 30.11
N GLU A 523 32.42 -3.67 30.40
CA GLU A 523 33.31 -2.51 30.28
C GLU A 523 33.43 -1.96 28.85
N GLN A 524 33.13 -2.81 27.85
CA GLN A 524 33.13 -2.48 26.44
C GLN A 524 32.00 -3.22 25.74
N GLY A 525 31.39 -2.53 24.78
CA GLY A 525 30.24 -3.08 24.07
C GLY A 525 29.71 -2.12 23.04
N TYR A 526 28.45 -2.28 22.66
CA TYR A 526 27.72 -1.35 21.81
C TYR A 526 26.28 -1.21 22.30
N ILE A 527 25.62 -0.14 21.88
CA ILE A 527 24.22 0.13 22.22
C ILE A 527 23.42 0.17 20.92
N VAL A 528 22.25 -0.46 20.93
CA VAL A 528 21.23 -0.29 19.90
C VAL A 528 20.11 0.53 20.52
N MET A 529 19.78 1.66 19.91
CA MET A 529 18.65 2.47 20.30
C MET A 529 17.48 2.13 19.39
N GLU A 530 16.37 1.74 19.97
CA GLU A 530 15.08 1.65 19.32
C GLU A 530 14.30 2.94 19.60
N SER A 531 13.72 3.54 18.56
CA SER A 531 12.95 4.78 18.68
C SER A 531 11.71 4.75 17.78
N PRO A 532 10.59 5.34 18.20
CA PRO A 532 9.39 5.41 17.35
C PRO A 532 9.58 6.27 16.10
N THR A 533 10.64 7.10 16.03
CA THR A 533 10.83 8.10 14.98
C THR A 533 12.30 8.25 14.57
N ASP A 534 12.54 8.67 13.33
CA ASP A 534 13.88 8.97 12.83
C ASP A 534 14.37 10.35 13.29
N LYS A 535 13.49 11.16 13.90
CA LYS A 535 13.79 12.51 14.40
C LYS A 535 14.55 12.50 15.73
N VAL A 536 14.78 11.34 16.34
CA VAL A 536 15.71 11.20 17.47
C VAL A 536 17.14 11.16 16.95
N LYS A 537 17.94 12.16 17.34
CA LYS A 537 19.35 12.24 16.96
C LYS A 537 20.22 12.16 18.21
N GLY A 538 21.43 11.64 18.04
CA GLY A 538 22.36 11.51 19.15
C GLY A 538 23.81 11.46 18.72
N VAL A 539 24.69 11.65 19.68
CA VAL A 539 26.13 11.50 19.54
C VAL A 539 26.69 10.76 20.74
N LEU A 540 27.71 9.97 20.48
CA LEU A 540 28.54 9.36 21.50
C LEU A 540 29.83 10.16 21.62
N SER A 541 30.10 10.76 22.77
CA SER A 541 31.41 11.32 23.07
C SER A 541 32.30 10.26 23.70
N VAL A 542 33.52 10.11 23.18
CA VAL A 542 34.54 9.21 23.71
C VAL A 542 35.77 10.04 24.07
N LYS A 543 36.19 9.94 25.32
CA LYS A 543 37.30 10.71 25.88
C LYS A 543 38.38 9.80 26.43
N PHE A 544 39.61 10.03 25.97
CA PHE A 544 40.82 9.40 26.50
C PHE A 544 41.34 10.23 27.68
N LEU A 545 41.13 9.72 28.89
CA LEU A 545 41.41 10.42 30.14
C LEU A 545 42.89 10.82 30.32
N PRO A 546 43.90 9.99 29.93
CA PRO A 546 45.31 10.34 30.17
C PRO A 546 45.78 11.63 29.50
N THR A 547 45.18 12.01 28.36
CA THR A 547 45.57 13.22 27.62
C THR A 547 44.43 14.20 27.38
N ASN A 548 43.22 13.89 27.85
CA ASN A 548 41.98 14.61 27.57
C ASN A 548 41.63 14.73 26.08
N GLY A 549 42.18 13.87 25.22
CA GLY A 549 41.74 13.78 23.83
C GLY A 549 40.29 13.30 23.80
N GLU A 550 39.43 14.01 23.06
CA GLU A 550 38.01 13.70 22.95
C GLU A 550 37.57 13.77 21.50
N THR A 551 36.62 12.92 21.14
CA THR A 551 35.93 12.96 19.86
C THR A 551 34.47 12.56 20.03
N SER A 552 33.65 12.78 19.00
CA SER A 552 32.26 12.37 19.01
C SER A 552 31.91 11.61 17.75
N ILE A 553 31.12 10.55 17.90
CA ILE A 553 30.63 9.71 16.81
C ILE A 553 29.11 9.88 16.76
N PRO A 554 28.53 10.25 15.61
CA PRO A 554 27.08 10.35 15.49
C PRO A 554 26.45 8.97 15.62
N LEU A 555 25.27 8.95 16.23
CA LEU A 555 24.35 7.82 16.15
C LEU A 555 24.01 7.58 14.66
N THR A 556 24.08 6.33 14.21
CA THR A 556 23.78 5.98 12.81
C THR A 556 22.69 4.93 12.72
N TYR A 557 21.72 5.16 11.84
CA TYR A 557 20.72 4.17 11.42
C TYR A 557 21.11 3.51 10.09
N GLN A 558 22.20 3.98 9.45
CA GLN A 558 22.66 3.45 8.17
C GLN A 558 23.42 2.13 8.38
N THR A 559 22.95 1.09 7.69
CA THR A 559 23.60 -0.22 7.60
C THR A 559 23.65 -0.64 6.14
N GLY A 560 24.62 -1.48 5.77
CA GLY A 560 24.70 -2.00 4.40
C GLY A 560 25.77 -3.06 4.24
N THR A 561 25.88 -3.59 3.03
CA THR A 561 26.84 -4.66 2.70
C THR A 561 28.17 -4.17 2.15
N LYS A 562 28.30 -2.85 1.93
CA LYS A 562 29.53 -2.20 1.48
C LYS A 562 29.74 -0.91 2.25
N LEU A 563 30.87 -0.83 2.94
CA LEU A 563 31.24 0.28 3.79
C LEU A 563 32.49 0.95 3.25
N LEU A 564 32.56 2.28 3.35
CA LEU A 564 33.70 3.08 2.94
C LEU A 564 34.19 3.94 4.11
N PHE A 565 35.48 3.83 4.40
CA PHE A 565 36.19 4.65 5.38
C PHE A 565 37.20 5.53 4.62
N PRO A 566 36.86 6.81 4.34
CA PRO A 566 37.56 7.63 3.34
C PRO A 566 38.94 8.12 3.79
N LEU A 567 39.24 8.04 5.08
CA LEU A 567 40.50 8.47 5.65
C LEU A 567 41.02 7.41 6.60
N ILE A 568 42.28 7.04 6.36
CA ILE A 568 43.05 6.15 7.20
C ILE A 568 44.48 6.69 7.22
N GLU A 569 45.09 6.84 8.40
CA GLU A 569 46.48 7.26 8.55
C GLU A 569 47.25 6.33 9.50
N ASN A 570 48.45 5.95 9.08
CA ASN A 570 49.40 5.19 9.91
C ASN A 570 50.85 5.74 9.76
N ILE A 571 51.01 7.05 9.58
CA ILE A 571 52.31 7.72 9.43
C ILE A 571 52.46 8.85 10.46
N GLY A 572 53.70 9.11 10.87
CA GLY A 572 54.05 10.28 11.67
C GLY A 572 53.46 10.24 13.09
N GLY A 573 53.50 9.05 13.71
CA GLY A 573 52.94 8.82 15.04
C GLY A 573 51.42 8.71 15.07
N LYS A 574 50.72 8.84 13.93
CA LYS A 574 49.29 8.58 13.86
C LYS A 574 49.00 7.09 13.68
N SER A 575 47.89 6.65 14.25
CA SER A 575 47.38 5.29 14.09
C SER A 575 45.87 5.32 13.90
N THR A 576 45.30 4.29 13.29
CA THR A 576 43.86 4.20 13.07
C THR A 576 43.30 2.90 13.61
N GLY A 577 42.29 3.00 14.47
CA GLY A 577 41.45 1.89 14.91
C GLY A 577 40.16 1.85 14.10
N ILE A 578 39.64 0.65 13.84
CA ILE A 578 38.38 0.46 13.13
C ILE A 578 37.43 -0.42 13.92
N VAL A 579 36.15 -0.09 13.81
CA VAL A 579 35.05 -0.82 14.42
C VAL A 579 34.09 -1.24 13.31
N ILE A 580 33.77 -2.54 13.23
CA ILE A 580 32.73 -3.07 12.36
C ILE A 580 31.75 -3.88 13.20
N LEU A 581 30.49 -3.48 13.19
CA LEU A 581 29.37 -4.15 13.85
C LEU A 581 28.54 -4.92 12.83
N ASN A 582 28.38 -6.22 13.05
CA ASN A 582 27.35 -7.01 12.38
C ASN A 582 25.99 -6.67 13.00
N THR A 583 25.08 -6.13 12.20
CA THR A 583 23.77 -5.66 12.70
C THR A 583 22.68 -6.72 12.53
N THR A 584 23.05 -7.95 12.15
CA THR A 584 22.14 -9.07 11.93
C THR A 584 22.45 -10.22 12.88
N ALA A 585 21.46 -11.09 13.12
CA ALA A 585 21.64 -12.33 13.89
C ALA A 585 22.40 -13.43 13.11
N LEU A 586 22.62 -13.23 11.80
CA LEU A 586 23.30 -14.18 10.94
C LEU A 586 24.83 -13.97 11.00
N SER A 587 25.59 -15.01 10.66
CA SER A 587 27.04 -14.87 10.53
C SER A 587 27.38 -14.03 9.30
N ASN A 588 28.38 -13.16 9.44
CA ASN A 588 28.72 -12.16 8.45
C ASN A 588 30.22 -12.25 8.07
N ASP A 589 30.50 -12.53 6.79
CA ASP A 589 31.85 -12.56 6.27
C ASP A 589 32.30 -11.17 5.85
N VAL A 590 33.22 -10.60 6.62
CA VAL A 590 33.70 -9.23 6.49
C VAL A 590 35.05 -9.20 5.79
N THR A 591 35.12 -8.54 4.64
CA THR A 591 36.32 -8.41 3.83
C THR A 591 36.78 -6.96 3.75
N PHE A 592 37.93 -6.67 4.34
CA PHE A 592 38.62 -5.39 4.26
C PHE A 592 39.53 -5.34 3.04
N LYS A 593 39.51 -4.21 2.32
CA LYS A 593 40.42 -3.89 1.22
C LYS A 593 41.02 -2.51 1.46
N LEU A 594 42.34 -2.45 1.62
CA LEU A 594 43.10 -1.23 1.80
C LEU A 594 43.52 -0.66 0.45
N TYR A 595 43.26 0.62 0.21
CA TYR A 595 43.68 1.31 -1.01
C TYR A 595 44.52 2.54 -0.67
N SER A 596 45.54 2.80 -1.50
CA SER A 596 46.20 4.10 -1.53
C SER A 596 45.32 5.15 -2.21
N TYR A 597 45.59 6.43 -2.00
CA TYR A 597 44.89 7.50 -2.74
C TYR A 597 45.19 7.59 -4.24
N THR A 598 46.18 6.84 -4.72
CA THR A 598 46.38 6.65 -6.16
C THR A 598 45.45 5.57 -6.74
N GLY A 599 44.60 4.95 -5.91
CA GLY A 599 43.65 3.91 -6.29
C GLY A 599 44.23 2.49 -6.32
N ALA A 600 45.47 2.29 -5.88
CA ALA A 600 46.08 0.97 -5.87
C ALA A 600 45.62 0.17 -4.64
N LEU A 601 45.16 -1.07 -4.85
CA LEU A 601 44.90 -2.01 -3.77
C LEU A 601 46.24 -2.39 -3.13
N GLN A 602 46.40 -2.09 -1.85
CA GLN A 602 47.61 -2.38 -1.08
C GLN A 602 47.50 -3.75 -0.40
N ASP A 603 46.36 -4.06 0.21
CA ASP A 603 46.17 -5.32 0.92
C ASP A 603 44.68 -5.69 1.07
N LYS A 604 44.40 -6.95 1.39
CA LYS A 604 43.06 -7.51 1.60
C LYS A 604 43.06 -8.53 2.72
N LYS A 605 42.15 -8.36 3.69
CA LYS A 605 41.97 -9.30 4.81
C LYS A 605 40.49 -9.62 5.02
N SER A 606 40.19 -10.87 5.35
CA SER A 606 38.82 -11.30 5.67
C SER A 606 38.73 -11.88 7.09
N TYR A 607 37.55 -11.70 7.68
CA TYR A 607 37.15 -12.19 8.99
C TYR A 607 35.71 -12.69 8.91
N THR A 608 35.32 -13.58 9.81
CA THR A 608 33.93 -13.99 9.98
C THR A 608 33.46 -13.51 11.34
N LEU A 609 32.37 -12.75 11.36
CA LEU A 609 31.69 -12.30 12.56
C LEU A 609 30.46 -13.19 12.79
N ASN A 610 30.23 -13.58 14.04
CA ASN A 610 28.97 -14.20 14.43
C ASN A 610 27.83 -13.16 14.41
N GLY A 611 26.59 -13.62 14.52
CA GLY A 611 25.43 -12.75 14.67
C GLY A 611 25.62 -11.74 15.79
N ASN A 612 25.31 -10.47 15.53
CA ASN A 612 25.43 -9.35 16.47
C ASN A 612 26.86 -9.08 16.98
N GLN A 613 27.87 -9.79 16.48
CA GLN A 613 29.24 -9.60 16.92
C GLN A 613 29.84 -8.33 16.33
N LYS A 614 30.79 -7.74 17.07
CA LYS A 614 31.56 -6.60 16.62
C LYS A 614 33.06 -6.90 16.57
N LEU A 615 33.72 -6.45 15.50
CA LEU A 615 35.16 -6.36 15.42
C LEU A 615 35.65 -5.01 15.92
N VAL A 616 36.66 -5.02 16.78
CA VAL A 616 37.45 -3.85 17.17
C VAL A 616 38.91 -4.21 16.94
N ALA A 617 39.61 -3.46 16.09
CA ALA A 617 41.01 -3.73 15.77
C ALA A 617 41.76 -2.47 15.38
N MET A 618 43.06 -2.42 15.65
CA MET A 618 43.94 -1.46 14.98
C MET A 618 44.17 -1.93 13.55
N LEU A 619 44.28 -1.00 12.61
CA LEU A 619 44.54 -1.39 11.22
C LEU A 619 45.91 -2.05 11.04
N SER A 620 46.89 -1.72 11.89
CA SER A 620 48.16 -2.42 11.98
C SER A 620 47.98 -3.91 12.28
N ASP A 621 46.95 -4.27 13.03
CA ASP A 621 46.63 -5.67 13.37
C ASP A 621 45.88 -6.38 12.24
N ILE A 622 45.21 -5.62 11.38
CA ILE A 622 44.50 -6.16 10.22
C ILE A 622 45.45 -6.38 9.04
N PHE A 623 46.39 -5.47 8.79
CA PHE A 623 47.22 -5.46 7.57
C PHE A 623 48.72 -5.69 7.84
N GLU A 624 49.11 -6.13 9.03
CA GLU A 624 50.45 -6.64 9.41
C GLU A 624 51.61 -5.85 8.75
N ASP A 625 51.69 -4.54 9.00
CA ASP A 625 52.73 -3.59 8.50
C ASP A 625 52.67 -3.20 7.00
N SER A 626 51.63 -3.58 6.23
CA SER A 626 51.43 -3.13 4.84
C SER A 626 50.96 -1.67 4.71
N LEU A 627 50.68 -0.99 5.83
CA LEU A 627 50.17 0.38 5.88
C LEU A 627 51.28 1.40 5.68
N ILE A 628 51.46 1.83 4.44
CA ILE A 628 52.33 2.96 4.08
C ILE A 628 51.44 4.15 3.71
N GLY A 629 51.32 5.13 4.60
CA GLY A 629 50.77 6.44 4.24
C GLY A 629 49.34 6.73 4.67
N VAL A 630 48.70 7.52 3.81
CA VAL A 630 47.28 7.89 3.91
C VAL A 630 46.53 7.15 2.82
N GLY A 631 45.35 6.62 3.14
CA GLY A 631 44.53 5.88 2.21
C GLY A 631 43.08 5.78 2.67
N TYR A 632 42.36 4.81 2.11
CA TYR A 632 40.98 4.51 2.48
C TYR A 632 40.76 2.99 2.53
N VAL A 633 39.77 2.56 3.32
CA VAL A 633 39.38 1.15 3.43
C VAL A 633 37.98 0.97 2.87
N LYS A 634 37.82 -0.03 2.00
CA LYS A 634 36.51 -0.56 1.61
C LYS A 634 36.28 -1.86 2.34
N VAL A 635 35.12 -2.00 2.95
CA VAL A 635 34.67 -3.25 3.57
C VAL A 635 33.49 -3.78 2.78
N SER A 636 33.50 -5.08 2.49
CA SER A 636 32.37 -5.79 1.89
C SER A 636 31.95 -6.90 2.83
N THR A 637 30.65 -7.03 3.05
CA THR A 637 30.05 -7.95 4.02
C THR A 637 28.96 -8.79 3.34
N THR A 638 28.68 -9.98 3.85
CA THR A 638 27.57 -10.82 3.34
C THR A 638 26.23 -10.37 3.89
N GLU A 639 26.22 -9.83 5.11
CA GLU A 639 25.05 -9.29 5.79
C GLU A 639 25.19 -7.80 6.10
N LYS A 640 24.07 -7.13 6.41
CA LYS A 640 24.06 -5.70 6.79
C LYS A 640 25.00 -5.44 7.99
N ALA A 641 25.83 -4.41 7.88
CA ALA A 641 26.79 -4.01 8.89
C ALA A 641 26.94 -2.48 8.94
N THR A 642 27.51 -1.97 10.04
CA THR A 642 27.85 -0.56 10.22
C THR A 642 29.15 -0.41 11.02
N GLY A 643 29.66 0.80 11.19
CA GLY A 643 30.93 1.01 11.86
C GLY A 643 31.45 2.45 11.84
N PHE A 644 32.64 2.64 12.38
CA PHE A 644 33.40 3.88 12.30
C PHE A 644 34.89 3.57 12.46
N ALA A 645 35.75 4.54 12.15
CA ALA A 645 37.16 4.50 12.49
C ALA A 645 37.52 5.67 13.41
N LEU A 646 38.54 5.48 14.24
CA LEU A 646 39.16 6.55 15.03
C LEU A 646 40.62 6.67 14.62
N MET A 647 41.01 7.87 14.25
CA MET A 647 42.41 8.21 14.04
C MET A 647 42.97 8.89 15.30
N PHE A 648 44.07 8.35 15.81
CA PHE A 648 44.77 8.83 16.98
C PHE A 648 46.07 9.52 16.57
N SER A 649 46.40 10.62 17.26
CA SER A 649 47.74 11.24 17.20
C SER A 649 48.73 10.52 18.12
N GLU A 650 50.03 10.80 17.99
CA GLU A 650 51.13 10.12 18.71
C GLU A 650 50.96 10.06 20.23
N ASN A 651 50.29 11.06 20.83
CA ASN A 651 50.00 11.12 22.26
C ASN A 651 48.49 11.07 22.56
N ASN A 652 47.65 10.66 21.60
CA ASN A 652 46.19 10.63 21.72
C ASN A 652 45.53 11.97 22.14
N GLN A 653 46.23 13.11 22.03
CA GLN A 653 45.69 14.43 22.37
C GLN A 653 44.63 14.88 21.35
N ASN A 654 44.84 14.52 20.08
CA ASN A 654 43.86 14.68 19.02
C ASN A 654 43.35 13.30 18.62
N ILE A 655 42.02 13.14 18.65
CA ILE A 655 41.29 11.96 18.21
C ILE A 655 40.27 12.42 17.17
N ILE A 656 40.26 11.80 15.99
CA ILE A 656 39.35 12.14 14.90
C ILE A 656 38.44 10.95 14.64
N ALA A 657 37.13 11.14 14.81
CA ALA A 657 36.12 10.18 14.40
C ALA A 657 35.89 10.26 12.88
N ILE A 658 35.81 9.08 12.26
CA ILE A 658 35.62 8.89 10.84
C ILE A 658 34.40 7.98 10.70
N PRO A 659 33.20 8.55 10.54
CA PRO A 659 31.98 7.77 10.30
C PRO A 659 32.13 6.90 9.05
N THR A 660 31.45 5.76 9.03
CA THR A 660 31.33 4.97 7.80
C THR A 660 30.35 5.63 6.84
N ASP A 661 30.66 5.57 5.55
CA ASP A 661 29.66 5.77 4.48
C ASP A 661 29.20 4.41 3.96
N ILE A 662 27.91 4.24 3.72
CA ILE A 662 27.35 3.06 3.04
C ILE A 662 27.27 3.35 1.54
N ILE A 663 27.84 2.46 0.71
CA ILE A 663 27.87 2.62 -0.74
C ILE A 663 27.03 1.51 -1.41
N ASN A 664 25.97 1.88 -2.11
CA ASN A 664 25.10 0.90 -2.80
C ASN A 664 25.76 0.34 -4.08
#